data_AF-A0AA90GZ04-F1
#
_entry.id   AF-A0AA90GZ04-F1
#
_cell.length_a   1.000
_cell.length_b   1.000
_cell.length_c   1.000
_cell.angle_alpha   90.00
_cell.angle_beta   90.00
_cell.angle_gamma   90.00
#
_symmetry.space_group_name_H-M   'P 1'
#
loop_
_entity.id
_entity.type
_entity.pdbx_description
1 polymer ?
#
loop_
_entity_poly.entity_id
_entity_poly.type
_entity_poly.pdbx_seq_one_letter_code
_entity_poly.pdbx_strand_id
1 'polypeptide(L)'
;MAPPLVPFRQFVLKVHSRCDLACRYCYVYEHADQSWSRRPKVVSEETVVRVAARLAEHARTHALPSVHVILHGGEPLLAGPAALRRICAVLRDALTGIAELDLRVHTNGVQLSERYLDLFAEFDVKVGISLDGDRIANDRHRRYADGRSSHQHVLNAVELLRRDRYRHLYAGLLCTIDVANDPVAVYDALAGLAPPRIDFLLPHATWDEPPVRPEDRPTYAQWLLGVFDRWDAAGRPMPVRLFDSVISTCRGGPSLTESMGVGPSDLVVIETDGTLEQADSLKIAYDGAPETGYDVFAHSFDTAAGHPGVVARQQGVAGLSATCRACPVVRSCGGGLYAHRYRAENGFDNPSVYCTDLKALVTGVSSRLAAEPTVAAGPGGPLTAVDRLAAGSDDREQLLTLAAAQRLVTRGWLTVIEERAADRGAELPAVTRQLLSRLDEYPDAMELLLGHPYLRGWAADLLAADGSDGLASMAPLTAFAASAALRGGLPGAVPVPARADGTVFLPALGLIRMAPADVPMAEAVADGDGIVVRLAGEEARVVPGTAPDARWQPVGRLTGAVVLDDLDPYRDRYARPARERLSGAGADRFGETVERAWRLLHEAVPQRLAGLTAVLTTLTPLAGTPHDAADLRLAGGIRGMGAVGLTPTGDPAALARELLHGHQLATLDALVEQTELYDEAAPWSFTVPWTESPLLTGEVLAQAYARSATTAFAADPGRYAHETARALDALTEADVLTGVGEEFVAGIRAGLPADR
;
A
#
# COMPACT_ATOMS: atom_id res chain seq x y z
N MET A 1 24.10 8.41 -20.74
CA MET A 1 22.68 8.37 -21.17
C MET A 1 21.94 9.40 -20.35
N ALA A 2 21.04 10.19 -20.94
CA ALA A 2 20.15 11.03 -20.15
C ALA A 2 19.25 10.10 -19.30
N PRO A 3 18.94 10.47 -18.04
CA PRO A 3 18.00 9.69 -17.23
C PRO A 3 16.65 9.58 -17.96
N PRO A 4 15.92 8.45 -17.80
CA PRO A 4 14.61 8.29 -18.41
C PRO A 4 13.65 9.39 -17.93
N LEU A 5 12.83 9.90 -18.86
CA LEU A 5 11.82 10.92 -18.58
C LEU A 5 10.81 10.40 -17.55
N VAL A 6 10.56 11.14 -16.47
CA VAL A 6 9.47 10.81 -15.54
C VAL A 6 8.17 11.39 -16.08
N PRO A 7 7.18 10.56 -16.47
CA PRO A 7 5.94 11.06 -17.04
C PRO A 7 5.10 11.74 -15.97
N PHE A 8 4.41 12.83 -16.34
CA PHE A 8 3.46 13.47 -15.45
C PHE A 8 2.27 12.56 -15.15
N ARG A 9 1.86 12.50 -13.88
CA ARG A 9 0.66 11.79 -13.42
C ARG A 9 -0.36 12.74 -12.79
N GLN A 10 0.10 13.90 -12.29
CA GLN A 10 -0.74 14.89 -11.65
C GLN A 10 -0.80 16.18 -12.47
N PHE A 11 -2.03 16.61 -12.79
CA PHE A 11 -2.31 17.76 -13.63
C PHE A 11 -3.18 18.75 -12.86
N VAL A 12 -2.64 19.93 -12.57
CA VAL A 12 -3.40 20.99 -11.89
C VAL A 12 -3.97 21.92 -12.96
N LEU A 13 -5.26 21.79 -13.25
CA LEU A 13 -5.94 22.61 -14.25
C LEU A 13 -6.58 23.83 -13.59
N LYS A 14 -6.08 25.02 -13.91
CA LYS A 14 -6.67 26.29 -13.49
C LYS A 14 -7.93 26.56 -14.32
N VAL A 15 -9.11 26.34 -13.73
CA VAL A 15 -10.39 26.62 -14.40
C VAL A 15 -10.85 28.06 -14.21
N HIS A 16 -10.35 28.74 -13.17
CA HIS A 16 -10.65 30.14 -12.88
C HIS A 16 -9.45 30.86 -12.23
N SER A 17 -9.04 32.03 -12.71
CA SER A 17 -7.83 32.72 -12.21
C SER A 17 -8.08 33.75 -11.10
N ARG A 18 -9.34 34.00 -10.71
CA ARG A 18 -9.71 34.90 -9.60
C ARG A 18 -10.32 34.13 -8.43
N CYS A 19 -10.31 34.75 -7.25
CA CYS A 19 -10.90 34.22 -6.02
C CYS A 19 -11.91 35.23 -5.45
N ASP A 20 -12.88 34.74 -4.69
CA ASP A 20 -13.84 35.56 -3.93
C ASP A 20 -13.41 35.81 -2.48
N LEU A 21 -12.27 35.26 -2.06
CA LEU A 21 -11.57 35.57 -0.81
C LEU A 21 -10.26 36.31 -1.08
N ALA A 22 -9.80 37.06 -0.07
CA ALA A 22 -8.54 37.81 -0.07
C ALA A 22 -7.59 37.24 1.02
N CYS A 23 -7.19 35.98 0.83
CA CYS A 23 -6.32 35.28 1.77
C CYS A 23 -4.92 35.92 1.81
N ARG A 24 -4.48 36.40 2.98
CA ARG A 24 -3.22 37.16 3.14
C ARG A 24 -1.94 36.39 2.85
N TYR A 25 -1.95 35.06 2.95
CA TYR A 25 -0.80 34.22 2.63
C TYR A 25 -0.88 33.64 1.20
N CYS A 26 -1.86 34.05 0.38
CA CYS A 26 -2.10 33.39 -0.89
C CYS A 26 -0.89 33.56 -1.83
N TYR A 27 -0.20 32.45 -2.08
CA TYR A 27 0.98 32.42 -2.95
C TYR A 27 0.72 32.87 -4.39
N VAL A 28 -0.54 32.89 -4.83
CA VAL A 28 -0.94 33.37 -6.16
C VAL A 28 -1.12 34.88 -6.18
N TYR A 29 -1.63 35.48 -5.10
CA TYR A 29 -2.08 36.89 -5.11
C TYR A 29 -1.15 37.84 -4.35
N GLU A 30 -0.36 37.33 -3.40
CA GLU A 30 0.38 38.15 -2.43
C GLU A 30 1.91 38.01 -2.56
N HIS A 31 2.41 37.23 -3.52
CA HIS A 31 3.85 36.96 -3.68
C HIS A 31 4.41 37.46 -5.03
N ALA A 32 5.69 37.17 -5.29
CA ALA A 32 6.48 37.77 -6.37
C ALA A 32 5.85 37.65 -7.77
N ASP A 33 5.32 36.48 -8.13
CA ASP A 33 4.66 36.29 -9.43
C ASP A 33 3.23 36.85 -9.42
N GLN A 34 2.96 37.80 -10.31
CA GLN A 34 1.64 38.47 -10.44
C GLN A 34 0.98 38.16 -11.79
N SER A 35 1.41 37.08 -12.45
CA SER A 35 0.95 36.68 -13.78
C SER A 35 -0.56 36.42 -13.84
N TRP A 36 -1.17 35.97 -12.73
CA TRP A 36 -2.61 35.72 -12.59
C TRP A 36 -3.46 36.89 -13.09
N SER A 37 -2.99 38.13 -12.86
CA SER A 37 -3.72 39.36 -13.20
C SER A 37 -3.90 39.54 -14.71
N ARG A 38 -2.99 38.97 -15.51
CA ARG A 38 -2.97 39.02 -16.98
C ARG A 38 -3.67 37.82 -17.62
N ARG A 39 -3.86 36.72 -16.86
CA ARG A 39 -4.51 35.49 -17.36
C ARG A 39 -6.04 35.68 -17.53
N PRO A 40 -6.68 34.98 -18.49
CA PRO A 40 -8.14 34.93 -18.61
C PRO A 40 -8.81 34.55 -17.30
N LYS A 41 -10.00 35.10 -17.03
CA LYS A 41 -10.72 34.79 -15.77
C LYS A 41 -11.17 33.34 -15.71
N VAL A 42 -11.68 32.82 -16.83
CA VAL A 42 -12.23 31.47 -16.97
C VAL A 42 -11.45 30.78 -18.09
N VAL A 43 -11.15 29.50 -17.93
CA VAL A 43 -10.58 28.68 -19.01
C VAL A 43 -11.52 28.61 -20.21
N SER A 44 -10.99 28.70 -21.43
CA SER A 44 -11.79 28.62 -22.66
C SER A 44 -12.13 27.16 -23.00
N GLU A 45 -13.24 26.94 -23.72
CA GLU A 45 -13.62 25.60 -24.19
C GLU A 45 -12.55 25.01 -25.13
N GLU A 46 -11.97 25.83 -25.98
CA GLU A 46 -10.88 25.43 -26.88
C GLU A 46 -9.66 24.91 -26.09
N THR A 47 -9.26 25.64 -25.05
CA THR A 47 -8.18 25.24 -24.14
C THR A 47 -8.50 23.90 -23.47
N VAL A 48 -9.72 23.71 -22.98
CA VAL A 48 -10.15 22.46 -22.29
C VAL A 48 -10.09 21.27 -23.23
N VAL A 49 -10.62 21.41 -24.45
CA VAL A 49 -10.54 20.36 -25.48
C VAL A 49 -9.08 20.02 -25.77
N ARG A 50 -8.21 21.05 -25.81
CA ARG A 50 -6.80 20.82 -26.10
C ARG A 50 -6.05 20.15 -24.96
N VAL A 51 -6.33 20.52 -23.72
CA VAL A 51 -5.85 19.84 -22.52
C VAL A 51 -6.26 18.37 -22.55
N ALA A 52 -7.54 18.08 -22.78
CA ALA A 52 -8.05 16.72 -22.81
C ALA A 52 -7.36 15.85 -23.89
N ALA A 53 -7.14 16.42 -25.08
CA ALA A 53 -6.40 15.75 -26.14
C ALA A 53 -4.93 15.45 -25.74
N ARG A 54 -4.25 16.40 -25.07
CA ARG A 54 -2.88 16.20 -24.58
C ARG A 54 -2.81 15.17 -23.45
N LEU A 55 -3.80 15.11 -22.57
CA LEU A 55 -3.87 14.09 -21.52
C LEU A 55 -4.00 12.70 -22.14
N ALA A 56 -4.90 12.54 -23.11
CA ALA A 56 -5.10 11.28 -23.81
C ALA A 56 -3.87 10.84 -24.63
N GLU A 57 -3.15 11.78 -25.25
CA GLU A 57 -1.87 11.54 -25.92
C GLU A 57 -0.80 11.04 -24.94
N HIS A 58 -0.63 11.75 -23.83
CA HIS A 58 0.36 11.43 -22.80
C HIS A 58 0.08 10.10 -22.12
N ALA A 59 -1.18 9.86 -21.73
CA ALA A 59 -1.61 8.62 -21.10
C ALA A 59 -1.39 7.40 -22.00
N ARG A 60 -1.68 7.50 -23.31
CA ARG A 60 -1.37 6.43 -24.27
C ARG A 60 0.11 6.20 -24.45
N THR A 61 0.89 7.27 -24.56
CA THR A 61 2.34 7.21 -24.81
C THR A 61 3.07 6.49 -23.68
N HIS A 62 2.65 6.73 -22.43
CA HIS A 62 3.29 6.15 -21.23
C HIS A 62 2.50 5.01 -20.60
N ALA A 63 1.44 4.54 -21.27
CA ALA A 63 0.52 3.51 -20.75
C ALA A 63 0.11 3.78 -19.28
N LEU A 64 -0.28 5.02 -18.99
CA LEU A 64 -0.64 5.41 -17.62
C LEU A 64 -1.93 4.69 -17.21
N PRO A 65 -1.94 3.96 -16.07
CA PRO A 65 -3.17 3.30 -15.61
C PRO A 65 -4.20 4.33 -15.11
N SER A 66 -3.72 5.48 -14.63
CA SER A 66 -4.54 6.55 -14.10
C SER A 66 -3.95 7.93 -14.39
N VAL A 67 -4.82 8.92 -14.52
CA VAL A 67 -4.50 10.34 -14.66
C VAL A 67 -5.21 11.11 -13.55
N HIS A 68 -4.46 11.84 -12.74
CA HIS A 68 -5.00 12.63 -11.64
C HIS A 68 -5.14 14.09 -12.05
N VAL A 69 -6.38 14.58 -12.19
CA VAL A 69 -6.66 15.97 -12.56
C VAL A 69 -7.28 16.71 -11.40
N ILE A 70 -6.61 17.77 -10.95
CA ILE A 70 -7.10 18.67 -9.90
C ILE A 70 -7.63 19.95 -10.57
N LEU A 71 -8.95 20.11 -10.56
CA LEU A 71 -9.60 21.36 -10.88
C LEU A 71 -9.26 22.38 -9.78
N HIS A 72 -8.49 23.38 -10.15
CA HIS A 72 -8.01 24.44 -9.28
C HIS A 72 -8.21 25.79 -9.96
N GLY A 73 -7.46 26.80 -9.54
CA GLY A 73 -7.75 28.20 -9.80
C GLY A 73 -7.73 29.01 -8.51
N GLY A 74 -7.92 30.32 -8.62
CA GLY A 74 -8.17 31.16 -7.46
C GLY A 74 -9.29 30.59 -6.60
N GLU A 75 -10.49 30.53 -7.18
CA GLU A 75 -11.60 29.72 -6.70
C GLU A 75 -12.29 29.04 -7.89
N PRO A 76 -12.16 27.71 -8.06
CA PRO A 76 -12.70 27.00 -9.22
C PRO A 76 -14.22 27.06 -9.33
N LEU A 77 -14.95 27.14 -8.21
CA LEU A 77 -16.41 27.14 -8.23
C LEU A 77 -16.98 28.42 -8.87
N LEU A 78 -16.20 29.50 -8.98
CA LEU A 78 -16.60 30.72 -9.69
C LEU A 78 -16.79 30.53 -11.20
N ALA A 79 -16.23 29.47 -11.79
CA ALA A 79 -16.51 29.12 -13.19
C ALA A 79 -17.99 28.75 -13.43
N GLY A 80 -18.71 28.36 -12.37
CA GLY A 80 -20.11 27.97 -12.43
C GLY A 80 -20.33 26.51 -12.84
N PRO A 81 -21.45 25.87 -12.44
CA PRO A 81 -21.65 24.43 -12.64
C PRO A 81 -21.68 24.02 -14.11
N ALA A 82 -22.23 24.86 -14.99
CA ALA A 82 -22.32 24.54 -16.42
C ALA A 82 -20.94 24.44 -17.08
N ALA A 83 -20.00 25.33 -16.71
CA ALA A 83 -18.63 25.27 -17.22
C ALA A 83 -17.90 24.05 -16.66
N LEU A 84 -17.99 23.81 -15.34
CA LEU A 84 -17.37 22.65 -14.70
C LEU A 84 -17.91 21.33 -15.25
N ARG A 85 -19.22 21.24 -15.53
CA ARG A 85 -19.83 20.07 -16.18
C ARG A 85 -19.22 19.76 -17.53
N ARG A 86 -19.08 20.79 -18.38
CA ARG A 86 -18.44 20.63 -19.70
C ARG A 86 -16.99 20.21 -19.57
N ILE A 87 -16.25 20.80 -18.63
CA ILE A 87 -14.84 20.42 -18.37
C ILE A 87 -14.76 18.96 -17.97
N CYS A 88 -15.55 18.51 -16.99
CA CYS A 88 -15.53 17.13 -16.52
C CYS A 88 -15.92 16.14 -17.63
N ALA A 89 -16.94 16.46 -18.43
CA ALA A 89 -17.37 15.65 -19.56
C ALA A 89 -16.25 15.51 -20.62
N VAL A 90 -15.66 16.63 -21.05
CA VAL A 90 -14.59 16.62 -22.06
C VAL A 90 -13.36 15.85 -21.59
N LEU A 91 -12.96 15.99 -20.32
CA LEU A 91 -11.83 15.25 -19.76
C LEU A 91 -12.12 13.74 -19.67
N ARG A 92 -13.32 13.36 -19.19
CA ARG A 92 -13.75 11.96 -19.09
C ARG A 92 -13.83 11.29 -20.45
N ASP A 93 -14.48 11.94 -21.42
CA ASP A 93 -14.64 11.40 -22.77
C ASP A 93 -13.28 11.18 -23.44
N ALA A 94 -12.33 12.09 -23.25
CA ALA A 94 -10.99 11.97 -23.83
C ALA A 94 -10.15 10.83 -23.25
N LEU A 95 -10.38 10.43 -22.00
CA LEU A 95 -9.62 9.37 -21.32
C LEU A 95 -10.35 8.01 -21.28
N THR A 96 -11.62 7.97 -21.70
CA THR A 96 -12.42 6.73 -21.74
C THR A 96 -11.74 5.67 -22.60
N GLY A 97 -11.49 4.49 -22.02
CA GLY A 97 -10.79 3.38 -22.67
C GLY A 97 -9.28 3.60 -22.87
N ILE A 98 -8.70 4.62 -22.22
CA ILE A 98 -7.26 4.93 -22.26
C ILE A 98 -6.64 4.82 -20.86
N ALA A 99 -7.21 5.51 -19.86
CA ALA A 99 -6.73 5.52 -18.49
C ALA A 99 -7.86 5.91 -17.53
N GLU A 100 -7.81 5.44 -16.28
CA GLU A 100 -8.72 5.89 -15.24
C GLU A 100 -8.53 7.38 -14.93
N LEU A 101 -9.62 8.10 -14.74
CA LEU A 101 -9.59 9.55 -14.46
C LEU A 101 -9.99 9.81 -13.01
N ASP A 102 -9.00 10.16 -12.17
CA ASP A 102 -9.23 10.64 -10.80
C ASP A 102 -9.40 12.17 -10.85
N LEU A 103 -10.66 12.62 -10.83
CA LEU A 103 -11.01 14.03 -10.79
C LEU A 103 -11.15 14.54 -9.36
N ARG A 104 -10.48 15.64 -9.07
CA ARG A 104 -10.59 16.34 -7.78
C ARG A 104 -10.80 17.83 -7.98
N VAL A 105 -11.37 18.48 -6.98
CA VAL A 105 -11.46 19.94 -6.89
C VAL A 105 -10.98 20.41 -5.53
N HIS A 106 -10.13 21.43 -5.53
CA HIS A 106 -9.74 22.14 -4.31
C HIS A 106 -10.42 23.50 -4.29
N THR A 107 -11.25 23.74 -3.27
CA THR A 107 -12.07 24.96 -3.15
C THR A 107 -11.95 25.55 -1.75
N ASN A 108 -12.18 26.86 -1.64
CA ASN A 108 -12.37 27.54 -0.37
C ASN A 108 -13.72 27.20 0.30
N GLY A 109 -14.62 26.52 -0.41
CA GLY A 109 -15.90 26.02 0.10
C GLY A 109 -17.05 27.03 0.13
N VAL A 110 -16.79 28.33 -0.02
CA VAL A 110 -17.79 29.39 0.15
C VAL A 110 -18.96 29.27 -0.84
N GLN A 111 -18.69 28.85 -2.07
CA GLN A 111 -19.70 28.68 -3.13
C GLN A 111 -20.29 27.26 -3.18
N LEU A 112 -19.80 26.34 -2.35
CA LEU A 112 -20.22 24.95 -2.41
C LEU A 112 -21.69 24.83 -2.00
N SER A 113 -22.46 24.15 -2.85
CA SER A 113 -23.88 23.91 -2.66
C SER A 113 -24.27 22.57 -3.26
N GLU A 114 -25.47 22.08 -2.96
CA GLU A 114 -26.00 20.82 -3.52
C GLU A 114 -25.94 20.79 -5.05
N ARG A 115 -26.11 21.93 -5.73
CA ARG A 115 -25.98 22.00 -7.20
C ARG A 115 -24.58 21.62 -7.70
N TYR A 116 -23.53 21.97 -6.97
CA TYR A 116 -22.17 21.54 -7.31
C TYR A 116 -21.93 20.10 -6.88
N LEU A 117 -22.43 19.68 -5.72
CA LEU A 117 -22.27 18.31 -5.24
C LEU A 117 -23.01 17.28 -6.11
N ASP A 118 -24.18 17.62 -6.65
CA ASP A 118 -24.91 16.79 -7.61
C ASP A 118 -24.12 16.63 -8.92
N LEU A 119 -23.49 17.72 -9.39
CA LEU A 119 -22.57 17.67 -10.52
C LEU A 119 -21.34 16.81 -10.19
N PHE A 120 -20.75 16.96 -9.02
CA PHE A 120 -19.57 16.21 -8.63
C PHE A 120 -19.88 14.72 -8.44
N ALA A 121 -21.08 14.35 -7.96
CA ALA A 121 -21.53 12.97 -7.90
C ALA A 121 -21.64 12.33 -9.29
N GLU A 122 -22.14 13.07 -10.29
CA GLU A 122 -22.23 12.60 -11.68
C GLU A 122 -20.84 12.30 -12.29
N PHE A 123 -19.83 13.08 -11.92
CA PHE A 123 -18.47 12.97 -12.45
C PHE A 123 -17.46 12.33 -11.48
N ASP A 124 -17.92 11.82 -10.34
CA ASP A 124 -17.11 11.37 -9.19
C ASP A 124 -15.97 12.33 -8.79
N VAL A 125 -16.23 13.64 -8.80
CA VAL A 125 -15.23 14.65 -8.46
C VAL A 125 -15.05 14.72 -6.95
N LYS A 126 -13.88 14.35 -6.44
CA LYS A 126 -13.58 14.43 -5.00
C LYS A 126 -13.26 15.87 -4.57
N VAL A 127 -13.80 16.30 -3.45
CA VAL A 127 -13.77 17.70 -2.98
C VAL A 127 -12.85 17.86 -1.78
N GLY A 128 -11.75 18.59 -1.97
CA GLY A 128 -10.90 19.09 -0.89
C GLY A 128 -11.31 20.50 -0.47
N ILE A 129 -11.52 20.70 0.84
CA ILE A 129 -11.96 21.98 1.39
C ILE A 129 -10.81 22.64 2.13
N SER A 130 -10.56 23.91 1.81
CA SER A 130 -9.55 24.69 2.52
C SER A 130 -10.12 25.30 3.80
N LEU A 131 -9.56 24.94 4.97
CA LEU A 131 -10.00 25.40 6.29
C LEU A 131 -8.83 25.34 7.27
N ASP A 132 -8.53 26.46 7.94
CA ASP A 132 -7.33 26.56 8.79
C ASP A 132 -7.60 26.34 10.30
N GLY A 133 -8.76 25.76 10.65
CA GLY A 133 -9.13 25.44 12.02
C GLY A 133 -10.43 26.08 12.49
N ASP A 134 -10.42 26.56 13.73
CA ASP A 134 -11.54 27.30 14.30
C ASP A 134 -11.69 28.67 13.63
N ARG A 135 -12.71 29.43 14.06
CA ARG A 135 -12.98 30.74 13.49
C ARG A 135 -11.81 31.70 13.67
N ILE A 136 -11.15 31.67 14.82
CA ILE A 136 -10.04 32.56 15.12
C ILE A 136 -8.90 32.28 14.14
N ALA A 137 -8.51 31.02 13.99
CA ALA A 137 -7.45 30.60 13.10
C ALA A 137 -7.76 30.91 11.63
N ASN A 138 -8.95 30.53 11.15
CA ASN A 138 -9.38 30.78 9.78
C ASN A 138 -9.45 32.29 9.46
N ASP A 139 -10.06 33.08 10.35
CA ASP A 139 -10.24 34.51 10.13
C ASP A 139 -8.94 35.30 10.28
N ARG A 140 -7.79 34.73 10.63
CA ARG A 140 -6.50 35.47 10.53
C ARG A 140 -6.15 35.80 9.09
N HIS A 141 -6.54 34.93 8.16
CA HIS A 141 -6.14 35.03 6.76
C HIS A 141 -7.30 34.90 5.78
N ARG A 142 -8.19 33.91 5.95
CA ARG A 142 -9.24 33.57 4.97
C ARG A 142 -10.48 34.45 5.12
N ARG A 143 -10.36 35.73 4.77
CA ARG A 143 -11.47 36.69 4.79
C ARG A 143 -11.90 37.09 3.39
N TYR A 144 -13.12 37.58 3.28
CA TYR A 144 -13.53 38.36 2.12
C TYR A 144 -12.70 39.65 2.05
N ALA A 145 -12.64 40.27 0.86
CA ALA A 145 -11.94 41.53 0.66
C ALA A 145 -12.44 42.68 1.57
N ASP A 146 -13.71 42.62 2.01
CA ASP A 146 -14.30 43.57 2.95
C ASP A 146 -14.05 43.23 4.44
N GLY A 147 -13.26 42.19 4.71
CA GLY A 147 -12.88 41.77 6.05
C GLY A 147 -13.91 40.88 6.76
N ARG A 148 -15.03 40.52 6.14
CA ARG A 148 -15.97 39.54 6.70
C ARG A 148 -15.34 38.15 6.79
N SER A 149 -15.77 37.38 7.79
CA SER A 149 -15.39 35.98 8.00
C SER A 149 -15.96 35.08 6.89
N SER A 150 -15.14 34.15 6.39
CA SER A 150 -15.58 33.05 5.52
C SER A 150 -16.00 31.79 6.30
N HIS A 151 -15.55 31.66 7.55
CA HIS A 151 -15.55 30.42 8.33
C HIS A 151 -16.89 29.70 8.36
N GLN A 152 -17.98 30.43 8.64
CA GLN A 152 -19.31 29.83 8.73
C GLN A 152 -19.77 29.24 7.39
N HIS A 153 -19.44 29.87 6.25
CA HIS A 153 -19.79 29.33 4.93
C HIS A 153 -18.99 28.06 4.63
N VAL A 154 -17.72 28.00 5.04
CA VAL A 154 -16.89 26.79 4.91
C VAL A 154 -17.43 25.65 5.76
N LEU A 155 -17.86 25.93 7.00
CA LEU A 155 -18.51 24.91 7.84
C LEU A 155 -19.81 24.39 7.23
N ASN A 156 -20.63 25.25 6.63
CA ASN A 156 -21.84 24.83 5.92
C ASN A 156 -21.49 23.91 4.73
N ALA A 157 -20.40 24.20 4.01
CA ALA A 157 -19.93 23.35 2.92
C ALA A 157 -19.47 21.96 3.40
N VAL A 158 -18.74 21.90 4.51
CA VAL A 158 -18.34 20.64 5.14
C VAL A 158 -19.57 19.85 5.60
N GLU A 159 -20.56 20.51 6.20
CA GLU A 159 -21.80 19.85 6.62
C GLU A 159 -22.56 19.24 5.44
N LEU A 160 -22.61 19.92 4.29
CA LEU A 160 -23.18 19.34 3.07
C LEU A 160 -22.43 18.06 2.65
N LEU A 161 -21.10 18.09 2.66
CA LEU A 161 -20.25 16.94 2.32
C LEU A 161 -20.37 15.78 3.32
N ARG A 162 -20.73 16.04 4.57
CA ARG A 162 -20.91 15.01 5.60
C ARG A 162 -22.21 14.23 5.49
N ARG A 163 -23.19 14.73 4.75
CA ARG A 163 -24.45 14.01 4.50
C ARG A 163 -24.18 12.73 3.72
N ASP A 164 -24.87 11.64 4.05
CA ASP A 164 -24.67 10.31 3.45
C ASP A 164 -24.64 10.35 1.91
N ARG A 165 -25.50 11.17 1.29
CA ARG A 165 -25.58 11.36 -0.16
C ARG A 165 -24.26 11.85 -0.80
N TYR A 166 -23.47 12.66 -0.10
CA TYR A 166 -22.26 13.31 -0.65
C TYR A 166 -20.97 12.88 0.05
N ARG A 167 -21.05 12.04 1.08
CA ARG A 167 -19.89 11.63 1.90
C ARG A 167 -18.77 10.99 1.09
N HIS A 168 -19.11 10.24 0.05
CA HIS A 168 -18.16 9.61 -0.87
C HIS A 168 -17.35 10.61 -1.73
N LEU A 169 -17.79 11.86 -1.81
CA LEU A 169 -17.08 12.94 -2.51
C LEU A 169 -16.11 13.68 -1.60
N TYR A 170 -16.21 13.53 -0.28
CA TYR A 170 -15.38 14.30 0.64
C TYR A 170 -13.92 13.79 0.59
N ALA A 171 -12.98 14.63 0.15
CA ALA A 171 -11.57 14.26 0.02
C ALA A 171 -10.72 14.63 1.25
N GLY A 172 -11.21 15.55 2.09
CA GLY A 172 -10.54 16.00 3.30
C GLY A 172 -10.40 17.52 3.41
N LEU A 173 -9.60 17.95 4.39
CA LEU A 173 -9.34 19.35 4.71
C LEU A 173 -7.88 19.72 4.42
N LEU A 174 -7.68 20.91 3.83
CA LEU A 174 -6.37 21.51 3.61
C LEU A 174 -6.21 22.73 4.54
N CYS A 175 -5.26 22.66 5.47
CA CYS A 175 -5.03 23.66 6.51
C CYS A 175 -3.65 24.29 6.32
N THR A 176 -3.60 25.59 6.07
CA THR A 176 -2.33 26.34 6.09
C THR A 176 -1.94 26.65 7.53
N ILE A 177 -0.71 26.32 7.91
CA ILE A 177 -0.22 26.49 9.28
C ILE A 177 0.09 27.97 9.56
N ASP A 178 -0.40 28.47 10.70
CA ASP A 178 0.03 29.73 11.31
C ASP A 178 0.38 29.47 12.78
N VAL A 179 1.66 29.61 13.13
CA VAL A 179 2.21 29.32 14.47
C VAL A 179 1.69 30.26 15.56
N ALA A 180 0.99 31.34 15.20
CA ALA A 180 0.30 32.19 16.16
C ALA A 180 -1.00 31.55 16.69
N ASN A 181 -1.53 30.53 16.01
CA ASN A 181 -2.66 29.75 16.48
C ASN A 181 -2.20 28.63 17.42
N ASP A 182 -3.06 28.28 18.37
CA ASP A 182 -2.82 27.10 19.20
C ASP A 182 -2.95 25.82 18.34
N PRO A 183 -1.92 24.96 18.31
CA PRO A 183 -1.92 23.77 17.45
C PRO A 183 -3.04 22.79 17.81
N VAL A 184 -3.31 22.59 19.10
CA VAL A 184 -4.31 21.63 19.58
C VAL A 184 -5.71 22.12 19.25
N ALA A 185 -5.99 23.41 19.45
CA ALA A 185 -7.27 24.02 19.10
C ALA A 185 -7.56 23.94 17.60
N VAL A 186 -6.55 24.19 16.75
CA VAL A 186 -6.69 24.02 15.29
C VAL A 186 -7.00 22.57 14.95
N TYR A 187 -6.22 21.62 15.47
CA TYR A 187 -6.43 20.21 15.22
C TYR A 187 -7.81 19.74 15.69
N ASP A 188 -8.21 20.04 16.92
CA ASP A 188 -9.48 19.61 17.49
C ASP A 188 -10.66 20.19 16.71
N ALA A 189 -10.57 21.44 16.26
CA ALA A 189 -11.58 22.06 15.40
C ALA A 189 -11.72 21.35 14.05
N LEU A 190 -10.61 20.98 13.40
CA LEU A 190 -10.63 20.24 12.14
C LEU A 190 -11.10 18.80 12.33
N ALA A 191 -10.58 18.11 13.35
CA ALA A 191 -10.90 16.72 13.65
C ALA A 191 -12.37 16.53 14.05
N GLY A 192 -12.96 17.50 14.75
CA GLY A 192 -14.39 17.51 15.11
C GLY A 192 -15.34 17.52 13.91
N LEU A 193 -14.85 17.85 12.71
CA LEU A 193 -15.60 17.78 11.47
C LEU A 193 -15.59 16.37 10.85
N ALA A 194 -14.91 15.40 11.48
CA ALA A 194 -14.74 14.03 11.01
C ALA A 194 -14.31 13.91 9.52
N PRO A 195 -13.27 14.65 9.08
CA PRO A 195 -12.78 14.57 7.71
C PRO A 195 -12.14 13.19 7.44
N PRO A 196 -12.21 12.69 6.19
CA PRO A 196 -11.52 11.46 5.81
C PRO A 196 -9.99 11.60 5.77
N ARG A 197 -9.48 12.84 5.73
CA ARG A 197 -8.05 13.18 5.77
C ARG A 197 -7.85 14.64 6.15
N ILE A 198 -6.74 14.96 6.81
CA ILE A 198 -6.25 16.34 6.99
C ILE A 198 -4.87 16.49 6.33
N ASP A 199 -4.64 17.65 5.72
CA ASP A 199 -3.34 18.03 5.16
C ASP A 199 -2.89 19.37 5.76
N PHE A 200 -1.83 19.33 6.57
CA PHE A 200 -1.21 20.52 7.14
C PHE A 200 -0.11 21.04 6.22
N LEU A 201 -0.27 22.27 5.75
CA LEU A 201 0.58 22.89 4.74
C LEU A 201 1.43 23.99 5.39
N LEU A 202 2.75 23.87 5.29
CA LEU A 202 3.65 24.97 5.65
C LEU A 202 3.35 26.19 4.76
N PRO A 203 3.27 27.40 5.31
CA PRO A 203 3.10 28.58 4.49
C PRO A 203 4.25 28.71 3.50
N HIS A 204 3.98 29.19 2.30
CA HIS A 204 5.03 29.37 1.31
C HIS A 204 5.95 30.52 1.73
N ALA A 205 7.25 30.24 1.75
CA ALA A 205 8.31 31.17 2.13
C ALA A 205 9.59 30.82 1.39
N THR A 206 10.52 31.78 1.27
CA THR A 206 11.85 31.60 0.67
C THR A 206 12.91 32.08 1.65
N TRP A 207 14.20 32.00 1.31
CA TRP A 207 15.22 32.65 2.13
C TRP A 207 15.22 34.18 2.03
N ASP A 208 14.74 34.72 0.91
CA ASP A 208 14.63 36.17 0.70
C ASP A 208 13.40 36.73 1.44
N GLU A 209 12.32 35.95 1.50
CA GLU A 209 11.10 36.22 2.26
C GLU A 209 10.87 35.09 3.29
N PRO A 210 11.59 35.11 4.42
CA PRO A 210 11.55 34.02 5.39
C PRO A 210 10.19 33.92 6.09
N PRO A 211 9.82 32.73 6.57
CA PRO A 211 8.55 32.54 7.25
C PRO A 211 8.51 33.30 8.57
N VAL A 212 7.31 33.71 8.96
CA VAL A 212 7.09 34.41 10.24
C VAL A 212 7.44 33.48 11.41
N ARG A 213 8.31 33.94 12.30
CA ARG A 213 8.78 33.23 13.50
C ARG A 213 8.77 34.16 14.72
N PRO A 214 7.63 34.34 15.41
CA PRO A 214 7.57 35.18 16.59
C PRO A 214 8.35 34.55 17.76
N GLU A 215 9.13 35.34 18.50
CA GLU A 215 9.98 34.83 19.60
C GLU A 215 9.17 34.19 20.76
N ASP A 216 7.93 34.64 20.96
CA ASP A 216 7.01 34.17 22.01
C ASP A 216 6.15 32.96 21.56
N ARG A 217 6.42 32.40 20.37
CA ARG A 217 5.58 31.36 19.76
C ARG A 217 6.38 30.09 19.45
N PRO A 218 5.70 28.93 19.39
CA PRO A 218 6.36 27.70 18.99
C PRO A 218 6.96 27.83 17.58
N THR A 219 8.06 27.13 17.34
CA THR A 219 8.55 26.91 15.98
C THR A 219 7.55 26.08 15.17
N TYR A 220 7.69 26.04 13.83
CA TYR A 220 6.80 25.21 13.00
C TYR A 220 6.91 23.73 13.38
N ALA A 221 8.10 23.25 13.73
CA ALA A 221 8.28 21.90 14.24
C ALA A 221 7.55 21.68 15.57
N GLN A 222 7.68 22.59 16.53
CA GLN A 222 7.00 22.47 17.83
C GLN A 222 5.48 22.50 17.67
N TRP A 223 4.98 23.37 16.79
CA TRP A 223 3.56 23.45 16.46
C TRP A 223 3.05 22.13 15.87
N LEU A 224 3.74 21.61 14.85
CA LEU A 224 3.37 20.34 14.20
C LEU A 224 3.50 19.14 15.14
N LEU A 225 4.52 19.10 15.99
CA LEU A 225 4.66 18.04 16.98
C LEU A 225 3.57 18.11 18.06
N GLY A 226 3.11 19.31 18.43
CA GLY A 226 1.95 19.47 19.31
C GLY A 226 0.66 18.90 18.68
N VAL A 227 0.47 19.12 17.37
CA VAL A 227 -0.63 18.49 16.62
C VAL A 227 -0.45 16.97 16.56
N PHE A 228 0.78 16.50 16.27
CA PHE A 228 1.10 15.06 16.22
C PHE A 228 0.76 14.38 17.54
N ASP A 229 1.22 14.93 18.68
CA ASP A 229 0.97 14.38 20.01
C ASP A 229 -0.53 14.28 20.31
N ARG A 230 -1.29 15.31 19.95
CA ARG A 230 -2.74 15.33 20.14
C ARG A 230 -3.47 14.32 19.25
N TRP A 231 -3.09 14.23 17.99
CA TRP A 231 -3.63 13.29 17.00
C TRP A 231 -3.33 11.84 17.36
N ASP A 232 -2.11 11.59 17.81
CA ASP A 232 -1.64 10.29 18.25
C ASP A 232 -2.36 9.84 19.53
N ALA A 233 -2.44 10.71 20.54
CA ALA A 233 -3.18 10.45 21.78
C ALA A 233 -4.69 10.22 21.55
N ALA A 234 -5.24 10.71 20.43
CA ALA A 234 -6.62 10.44 20.01
C ALA A 234 -6.78 9.09 19.28
N GLY A 235 -5.73 8.29 19.14
CA GLY A 235 -5.73 7.03 18.41
C GLY A 235 -5.67 7.19 16.88
N ARG A 236 -5.15 8.32 16.40
CA ARG A 236 -5.00 8.64 14.96
C ARG A 236 -6.31 8.45 14.17
N PRO A 237 -7.42 9.12 14.54
CA PRO A 237 -8.77 8.81 14.07
C PRO A 237 -9.00 9.06 12.56
N MET A 238 -8.11 9.80 11.92
CA MET A 238 -8.05 9.98 10.47
C MET A 238 -6.59 10.11 10.00
N PRO A 239 -6.27 9.80 8.74
CA PRO A 239 -4.98 10.09 8.14
C PRO A 239 -4.61 11.59 8.16
N VAL A 240 -3.35 11.89 8.48
CA VAL A 240 -2.78 13.23 8.36
C VAL A 240 -1.60 13.15 7.38
N ARG A 241 -1.77 13.66 6.17
CA ARG A 241 -0.86 13.37 5.02
C ARG A 241 0.61 13.65 5.33
N LEU A 242 0.89 14.77 5.99
CA LEU A 242 2.25 15.16 6.39
C LEU A 242 2.86 14.14 7.36
N PHE A 243 2.12 13.74 8.39
CA PHE A 243 2.60 12.77 9.38
C PHE A 243 2.71 11.37 8.80
N ASP A 244 1.74 10.93 8.00
CA ASP A 244 1.81 9.66 7.29
C ASP A 244 3.05 9.60 6.39
N SER A 245 3.40 10.70 5.72
CA SER A 245 4.62 10.78 4.90
C SER A 245 5.89 10.67 5.75
N VAL A 246 5.94 11.33 6.91
CA VAL A 246 7.07 11.22 7.85
C VAL A 246 7.16 9.81 8.43
N ILE A 247 6.06 9.23 8.89
CA ILE A 247 5.99 7.86 9.44
C ILE A 247 6.42 6.85 8.38
N SER A 248 5.88 6.95 7.16
CA SER A 248 6.22 6.08 6.03
C SER A 248 7.71 6.14 5.73
N THR A 249 8.26 7.34 5.54
CA THR A 249 9.69 7.53 5.21
C THR A 249 10.62 7.14 6.35
N CYS A 250 10.24 7.35 7.61
CA CYS A 250 10.97 6.84 8.78
C CYS A 250 10.99 5.30 8.84
N ARG A 251 10.05 4.62 8.17
CA ARG A 251 9.95 3.16 8.09
C ARG A 251 10.51 2.60 6.76
N GLY A 252 11.15 3.44 5.94
CA GLY A 252 11.70 3.04 4.64
C GLY A 252 10.70 3.08 3.47
N GLY A 253 9.45 3.48 3.71
CA GLY A 253 8.43 3.65 2.67
C GLY A 253 8.52 4.99 1.93
N PRO A 254 7.70 5.20 0.88
CA PRO A 254 7.69 6.43 0.10
C PRO A 254 7.00 7.59 0.84
N SER A 255 7.27 8.82 0.40
CA SER A 255 6.49 10.00 0.81
C SER A 255 5.14 10.04 0.07
N LEU A 256 4.11 10.63 0.69
CA LEU A 256 2.78 10.82 0.10
C LEU A 256 2.55 12.27 -0.36
N THR A 257 3.60 13.08 -0.41
CA THR A 257 3.56 14.50 -0.79
C THR A 257 4.90 14.96 -1.37
N GLU A 258 4.91 15.92 -2.30
CA GLU A 258 6.16 16.50 -2.84
C GLU A 258 6.92 17.38 -1.84
N SER A 259 6.26 17.82 -0.75
CA SER A 259 6.89 18.67 0.25
C SER A 259 7.85 17.92 1.17
N MET A 260 7.84 16.59 1.11
CA MET A 260 8.63 15.65 1.91
C MET A 260 9.13 14.51 1.02
N GLY A 261 10.22 13.86 1.44
CA GLY A 261 10.82 12.74 0.72
C GLY A 261 11.54 13.11 -0.57
N VAL A 262 12.18 12.11 -1.18
CA VAL A 262 13.08 12.28 -2.34
C VAL A 262 12.46 11.82 -3.67
N GLY A 263 11.16 11.51 -3.65
CA GLY A 263 10.42 11.08 -4.84
C GLY A 263 10.41 12.16 -5.93
N PRO A 264 10.41 11.78 -7.22
CA PRO A 264 10.39 12.74 -8.31
C PRO A 264 9.05 13.47 -8.36
N SER A 265 9.08 14.78 -8.65
CA SER A 265 7.86 15.52 -8.99
C SER A 265 7.34 15.09 -10.36
N ASP A 266 6.11 14.60 -10.41
CA ASP A 266 5.36 14.22 -11.61
C ASP A 266 4.14 15.14 -11.88
N LEU A 267 4.26 16.39 -11.43
CA LEU A 267 3.23 17.43 -11.55
C LEU A 267 3.53 18.49 -12.61
N VAL A 268 2.47 18.87 -13.35
CA VAL A 268 2.42 20.05 -14.22
C VAL A 268 1.17 20.89 -13.93
N VAL A 269 1.32 22.22 -14.01
CA VAL A 269 0.20 23.17 -13.91
C VAL A 269 -0.22 23.58 -15.32
N ILE A 270 -1.53 23.65 -15.55
CA ILE A 270 -2.12 24.20 -16.77
C ILE A 270 -2.90 25.44 -16.40
N GLU A 271 -2.44 26.60 -16.85
CA GLU A 271 -3.10 27.89 -16.64
C GLU A 271 -4.37 28.05 -17.49
N THR A 272 -5.20 29.03 -17.13
CA THR A 272 -6.49 29.29 -17.81
C THR A 272 -6.39 29.58 -19.31
N ASP A 273 -5.23 29.99 -19.82
CA ASP A 273 -4.97 30.20 -21.24
C ASP A 273 -4.28 28.99 -21.93
N GLY A 274 -4.03 27.91 -21.20
CA GLY A 274 -3.37 26.71 -21.72
C GLY A 274 -1.85 26.72 -21.59
N THR A 275 -1.26 27.74 -20.98
CA THR A 275 0.17 27.75 -20.65
C THR A 275 0.50 26.60 -19.71
N LEU A 276 1.60 25.90 -19.98
CA LEU A 276 2.15 24.86 -19.13
C LEU A 276 3.17 25.49 -18.17
N GLU A 277 2.94 25.32 -16.88
CA GLU A 277 3.81 25.83 -15.83
C GLU A 277 4.35 24.66 -14.98
N GLN A 278 5.48 24.91 -14.34
CA GLN A 278 5.97 24.07 -13.25
C GLN A 278 5.02 24.15 -12.03
N ALA A 279 5.39 23.58 -10.89
CA ALA A 279 4.58 23.67 -9.69
C ALA A 279 4.28 25.14 -9.31
N ASP A 280 3.00 25.41 -9.06
CA ASP A 280 2.44 26.69 -8.63
C ASP A 280 3.17 27.34 -7.44
N SER A 281 3.72 26.51 -6.56
CA SER A 281 4.48 26.95 -5.39
C SER A 281 5.70 27.79 -5.75
N LEU A 282 6.23 27.68 -6.97
CA LEU A 282 7.36 28.48 -7.46
C LEU A 282 7.02 29.97 -7.63
N LYS A 283 5.74 30.35 -7.71
CA LYS A 283 5.29 31.76 -7.79
C LYS A 283 5.79 32.65 -6.64
N ILE A 284 6.26 32.04 -5.54
CA ILE A 284 6.86 32.77 -4.41
C ILE A 284 8.31 33.20 -4.62
N ALA A 285 9.01 32.61 -5.60
CA ALA A 285 10.45 32.80 -5.74
C ALA A 285 10.78 34.13 -6.42
N TYR A 286 10.22 34.37 -7.62
CA TYR A 286 10.38 35.59 -8.41
C TYR A 286 9.31 35.61 -9.52
N ASP A 287 9.09 36.77 -10.16
CA ASP A 287 8.13 36.91 -11.27
C ASP A 287 8.53 36.00 -12.44
N GLY A 288 7.60 35.16 -12.91
CA GLY A 288 7.85 34.19 -13.99
C GLY A 288 8.57 32.90 -13.55
N ALA A 289 8.85 32.69 -12.26
CA ALA A 289 9.52 31.48 -11.77
C ALA A 289 8.92 30.12 -12.23
N PRO A 290 7.59 29.94 -12.32
CA PRO A 290 7.02 28.67 -12.78
C PRO A 290 6.99 28.53 -14.32
N GLU A 291 7.30 29.57 -15.09
CA GLU A 291 7.14 29.54 -16.55
C GLU A 291 8.03 28.47 -17.19
N THR A 292 7.48 27.76 -18.18
CA THR A 292 8.23 26.80 -19.02
C THR A 292 8.42 27.29 -20.45
N GLY A 293 7.67 28.31 -20.85
CA GLY A 293 7.57 28.76 -22.24
C GLY A 293 6.72 27.85 -23.14
N TYR A 294 6.05 26.84 -22.59
CA TYR A 294 5.21 25.90 -23.33
C TYR A 294 3.72 26.11 -23.09
N ASP A 295 2.91 25.61 -24.02
CA ASP A 295 1.46 25.63 -23.99
C ASP A 295 0.89 24.36 -24.63
N VAL A 296 -0.35 24.02 -24.30
CA VAL A 296 -1.03 22.80 -24.78
C VAL A 296 -1.33 22.81 -26.28
N PHE A 297 -1.34 23.97 -26.93
CA PHE A 297 -1.65 24.10 -28.34
C PHE A 297 -0.48 23.65 -29.20
N ALA A 298 0.73 24.09 -28.85
CA ALA A 298 1.94 23.81 -29.60
C ALA A 298 2.76 22.62 -29.05
N HIS A 299 2.67 22.30 -27.76
CA HIS A 299 3.59 21.38 -27.10
C HIS A 299 2.88 20.18 -26.46
N SER A 300 3.59 19.05 -26.37
CA SER A 300 3.16 17.87 -25.61
C SER A 300 3.57 18.00 -24.14
N PHE A 301 2.96 17.18 -23.28
CA PHE A 301 3.36 17.07 -21.88
C PHE A 301 4.80 16.52 -21.72
N ASP A 302 5.26 15.67 -22.64
CA ASP A 302 6.65 15.18 -22.64
C ASP A 302 7.67 16.28 -22.89
N THR A 303 7.36 17.22 -23.79
CA THR A 303 8.21 18.40 -24.00
C THR A 303 8.33 19.20 -22.71
N ALA A 304 7.21 19.42 -22.00
CA ALA A 304 7.23 20.10 -20.71
C ALA A 304 7.94 19.30 -19.61
N ALA A 305 7.82 17.96 -19.60
CA ALA A 305 8.53 17.10 -18.66
C ALA A 305 10.06 17.15 -18.85
N GLY A 306 10.52 17.39 -20.09
CA GLY A 306 11.93 17.62 -20.40
C GLY A 306 12.47 19.01 -20.01
N HIS A 307 11.63 19.92 -19.53
CA HIS A 307 12.06 21.27 -19.14
C HIS A 307 13.10 21.20 -18.00
N PRO A 308 14.22 21.95 -18.05
CA PRO A 308 15.28 21.86 -17.03
C PRO A 308 14.79 22.10 -15.60
N GLY A 309 13.84 23.02 -15.39
CA GLY A 309 13.25 23.28 -14.08
C GLY A 309 12.35 22.15 -13.55
N VAL A 310 11.73 21.37 -14.45
CA VAL A 310 10.97 20.17 -14.07
C VAL A 310 11.95 19.07 -13.69
N VAL A 311 12.94 18.80 -14.56
CA VAL A 311 13.96 17.76 -14.34
C VAL A 311 14.76 18.02 -13.06
N ALA A 312 15.06 19.27 -12.71
CA ALA A 312 15.74 19.62 -11.46
C ALA A 312 15.03 19.08 -10.19
N ARG A 313 13.71 18.89 -10.25
CA ARG A 313 12.88 18.37 -9.16
C ARG A 313 12.70 16.85 -9.19
N GLN A 314 13.38 16.16 -10.11
CA GLN A 314 13.32 14.71 -10.29
C GLN A 314 14.66 14.02 -9.99
N GLN A 315 15.69 14.77 -9.59
CA GLN A 315 17.05 14.28 -9.37
C GLN A 315 17.28 13.63 -8.00
N GLY A 316 16.23 13.50 -7.17
CA GLY A 316 16.33 12.94 -5.82
C GLY A 316 17.38 13.66 -4.97
N VAL A 317 18.18 12.89 -4.21
CA VAL A 317 19.22 13.42 -3.31
C VAL A 317 20.36 14.11 -4.08
N ALA A 318 20.69 13.64 -5.29
CA ALA A 318 21.81 14.16 -6.06
C ALA A 318 21.62 15.65 -6.44
N GLY A 319 20.38 16.06 -6.70
CA GLY A 319 19.99 17.44 -7.00
C GLY A 319 19.81 18.36 -5.79
N LEU A 320 20.18 17.92 -4.59
CA LEU A 320 20.11 18.72 -3.37
C LEU A 320 21.46 19.38 -3.03
N SER A 321 21.40 20.46 -2.26
CA SER A 321 22.59 21.16 -1.75
C SER A 321 23.51 20.25 -0.92
N ALA A 322 24.78 20.64 -0.80
CA ALA A 322 25.77 19.89 -0.02
C ALA A 322 25.32 19.63 1.42
N THR A 323 24.66 20.61 2.06
CA THR A 323 24.09 20.48 3.40
C THR A 323 23.03 19.38 3.47
N CYS A 324 22.14 19.30 2.47
CA CYS A 324 21.11 18.26 2.42
C CYS A 324 21.71 16.88 2.16
N ARG A 325 22.67 16.76 1.23
CA ARG A 325 23.32 15.48 0.91
C ARG A 325 24.05 14.85 2.09
N ALA A 326 24.56 15.66 3.02
CA ALA A 326 25.20 15.20 4.25
C ALA A 326 24.22 14.99 5.42
N CYS A 327 22.92 15.28 5.25
CA CYS A 327 21.96 15.29 6.35
C CYS A 327 21.34 13.90 6.57
N PRO A 328 21.34 13.36 7.80
CA PRO A 328 20.87 12.00 8.08
C PRO A 328 19.36 11.80 7.87
N VAL A 329 18.56 12.87 7.91
CA VAL A 329 17.10 12.81 7.73
C VAL A 329 16.65 13.17 6.30
N VAL A 330 17.59 13.37 5.37
CA VAL A 330 17.29 13.91 4.03
C VAL A 330 16.35 13.00 3.23
N ARG A 331 16.39 11.69 3.42
CA ARG A 331 15.47 10.76 2.76
C ARG A 331 14.01 10.95 3.17
N SER A 332 13.77 11.46 4.38
CA SER A 332 12.42 11.76 4.89
C SER A 332 12.01 13.20 4.59
N CYS A 333 12.87 14.18 4.79
CA CYS A 333 12.51 15.58 4.52
C CYS A 333 12.62 15.98 3.05
N GLY A 334 13.42 15.30 2.24
CA GLY A 334 13.63 15.61 0.83
C GLY A 334 14.37 16.91 0.54
N GLY A 335 14.86 17.62 1.57
CA GLY A 335 15.26 19.02 1.45
C GLY A 335 14.09 20.01 1.49
N GLY A 336 12.88 19.56 1.84
CA GLY A 336 11.63 20.34 1.82
C GLY A 336 11.14 20.66 0.42
N LEU A 337 10.02 21.38 0.33
CA LEU A 337 9.47 21.84 -0.95
C LEU A 337 10.51 22.64 -1.75
N TYR A 338 10.63 22.38 -3.05
CA TYR A 338 11.66 23.00 -3.89
C TYR A 338 11.62 24.54 -3.86
N ALA A 339 10.42 25.14 -3.93
CA ALA A 339 10.24 26.58 -3.85
C ALA A 339 10.79 27.19 -2.54
N HIS A 340 10.76 26.45 -1.43
CA HIS A 340 11.24 26.91 -0.12
C HIS A 340 12.77 27.02 -0.02
N ARG A 341 13.50 26.61 -1.05
CA ARG A 341 14.97 26.66 -1.11
C ARG A 341 15.48 27.90 -1.82
N TYR A 342 14.59 28.70 -2.40
CA TYR A 342 15.00 29.85 -3.20
C TYR A 342 15.70 30.91 -2.36
N ARG A 343 16.78 31.46 -2.91
CA ARG A 343 17.49 32.67 -2.47
C ARG A 343 18.07 33.34 -3.72
N ALA A 344 17.97 34.66 -3.86
CA ALA A 344 18.46 35.39 -5.04
C ALA A 344 19.94 35.11 -5.36
N GLU A 345 20.78 34.91 -4.33
CA GLU A 345 22.23 34.70 -4.47
C GLU A 345 22.60 33.37 -5.16
N ASN A 346 21.91 32.28 -4.81
CA ASN A 346 22.29 30.91 -5.21
C ASN A 346 21.14 30.11 -5.85
N GLY A 347 20.02 30.77 -6.18
CA GLY A 347 18.82 30.12 -6.70
C GLY A 347 18.25 29.09 -5.73
N PHE A 348 18.03 27.86 -6.21
CA PHE A 348 17.42 26.77 -5.43
C PHE A 348 18.43 25.81 -4.78
N ASP A 349 19.74 26.06 -4.93
CA ASP A 349 20.80 25.23 -4.33
C ASP A 349 21.04 25.57 -2.85
N ASN A 350 19.98 25.55 -2.06
CA ASN A 350 20.01 25.78 -0.62
C ASN A 350 19.20 24.69 0.09
N PRO A 351 19.43 24.44 1.39
CA PRO A 351 18.42 23.77 2.20
C PRO A 351 17.13 24.59 2.23
N SER A 352 15.98 23.95 2.47
CA SER A 352 14.72 24.69 2.67
C SER A 352 14.85 25.73 3.79
N VAL A 353 14.13 26.85 3.68
CA VAL A 353 14.00 27.83 4.77
C VAL A 353 13.36 27.24 6.05
N TYR A 354 12.73 26.07 5.93
CA TYR A 354 12.22 25.26 7.04
C TYR A 354 13.17 24.14 7.48
N CYS A 355 14.43 24.11 7.03
CA CYS A 355 15.33 22.98 7.25
C CYS A 355 15.45 22.56 8.73
N THR A 356 15.61 23.52 9.63
CA THR A 356 15.66 23.25 11.08
C THR A 356 14.35 22.64 11.59
N ASP A 357 13.20 23.14 11.12
CA ASP A 357 11.89 22.61 11.53
C ASP A 357 11.63 21.22 10.96
N LEU A 358 11.91 21.00 9.68
CA LEU A 358 11.73 19.70 9.04
C LEU A 358 12.61 18.65 9.70
N LYS A 359 13.86 19.00 10.04
CA LYS A 359 14.75 18.10 10.79
C LYS A 359 14.18 17.79 12.18
N ALA A 360 13.75 18.80 12.91
CA ALA A 360 13.16 18.62 14.24
C ALA A 360 11.84 17.83 14.20
N LEU A 361 11.01 18.02 13.18
CA LEU A 361 9.77 17.27 12.96
C LEU A 361 10.06 15.80 12.71
N VAL A 362 10.93 15.49 11.74
CA VAL A 362 11.28 14.10 11.40
C VAL A 362 11.90 13.38 12.59
N THR A 363 12.90 13.99 13.24
CA THR A 363 13.52 13.41 14.43
C THR A 363 12.52 13.31 15.59
N GLY A 364 11.65 14.30 15.76
CA GLY A 364 10.65 14.34 16.82
C GLY A 364 9.57 13.27 16.67
N VAL A 365 9.08 13.03 15.46
CA VAL A 365 8.14 11.94 15.14
C VAL A 365 8.85 10.60 15.29
N SER A 366 10.04 10.44 14.71
CA SER A 366 10.84 9.21 14.84
C SER A 366 11.11 8.84 16.31
N SER A 367 11.42 9.83 17.15
CA SER A 367 11.64 9.61 18.59
C SER A 367 10.36 9.19 19.32
N ARG A 368 9.19 9.73 18.95
CA ARG A 368 7.90 9.33 19.52
C ARG A 368 7.54 7.89 19.15
N LEU A 369 7.74 7.54 17.88
CA LEU A 369 7.59 6.18 17.39
C LEU A 369 8.55 5.19 18.10
N ALA A 370 9.69 5.67 18.60
CA ALA A 370 10.66 4.87 19.36
C ALA A 370 10.42 4.86 20.89
N ALA A 371 9.73 5.87 21.44
CA ALA A 371 9.53 6.07 22.88
C ALA A 371 8.21 5.50 23.42
N GLU A 372 7.30 5.05 22.56
CA GLU A 372 6.10 4.31 22.96
C GLU A 372 6.49 3.03 23.73
N PRO A 373 6.12 2.88 25.02
CA PRO A 373 6.06 1.56 25.64
C PRO A 373 4.93 0.83 24.93
N THR A 374 5.27 -0.23 24.21
CA THR A 374 4.36 -1.01 23.37
C THR A 374 3.17 -1.56 24.18
N VAL A 375 2.07 -0.80 24.19
CA VAL A 375 0.75 -1.26 24.63
C VAL A 375 -0.27 -0.92 23.54
N ALA A 376 -0.50 -1.93 22.70
CA ALA A 376 -1.75 -2.21 21.99
C ALA A 376 -2.22 -1.25 20.87
N ALA A 377 -1.38 -1.08 19.85
CA ALA A 377 -1.68 -1.57 18.50
C ALA A 377 -0.39 -2.26 18.01
N GLY A 378 -0.41 -3.59 17.87
CA GLY A 378 0.79 -4.44 17.75
C GLY A 378 1.74 -4.10 16.57
N PRO A 379 2.97 -4.64 16.54
CA PRO A 379 4.20 -3.93 16.22
C PRO A 379 4.96 -4.58 15.06
N GLY A 380 5.78 -3.76 14.42
CA GLY A 380 6.64 -4.21 13.34
C GLY A 380 6.50 -3.28 12.16
N GLY A 381 7.02 -2.06 12.27
CA GLY A 381 7.47 -1.39 11.06
C GLY A 381 8.54 -2.29 10.39
N PRO A 382 8.66 -2.29 9.06
CA PRO A 382 9.51 -3.22 8.33
C PRO A 382 10.95 -3.30 8.89
N LEU A 383 11.55 -2.17 9.28
CA LEU A 383 12.90 -2.11 9.88
C LEU A 383 13.05 -2.83 11.23
N THR A 384 12.05 -2.72 12.13
CA THR A 384 12.09 -3.47 13.40
C THR A 384 11.88 -4.97 13.21
N ALA A 385 11.15 -5.37 12.16
CA ALA A 385 10.99 -6.76 11.75
C ALA A 385 12.29 -7.32 11.19
N VAL A 386 13.01 -6.56 10.36
CA VAL A 386 14.32 -6.92 9.81
C VAL A 386 15.31 -7.26 10.93
N ASP A 387 15.52 -6.38 11.91
CA ASP A 387 16.51 -6.59 12.98
C ASP A 387 16.23 -7.84 13.84
N ARG A 388 14.96 -8.05 14.20
CA ARG A 388 14.53 -9.15 15.07
C ARG A 388 14.44 -10.49 14.33
N LEU A 389 14.00 -10.48 13.07
CA LEU A 389 14.03 -11.67 12.19
C LEU A 389 15.48 -12.06 11.86
N ALA A 390 16.34 -11.08 11.59
CA ALA A 390 17.77 -11.31 11.37
C ALA A 390 18.45 -11.91 12.61
N ALA A 391 18.11 -11.42 13.81
CA ALA A 391 18.59 -11.97 15.08
C ALA A 391 18.03 -13.38 15.41
N GLY A 392 17.11 -13.89 14.59
CA GLY A 392 16.53 -15.23 14.76
C GLY A 392 15.48 -15.35 15.86
N SER A 393 15.03 -14.22 16.41
CA SER A 393 13.82 -14.17 17.24
C SER A 393 12.63 -14.04 16.30
N ASP A 394 12.04 -15.17 15.88
CA ASP A 394 10.78 -15.15 15.13
C ASP A 394 9.65 -14.66 16.07
N ASP A 395 9.66 -13.36 16.36
CA ASP A 395 8.79 -12.73 17.35
C ASP A 395 7.33 -12.84 16.89
N ARG A 396 6.49 -13.35 17.80
CA ARG A 396 5.07 -13.59 17.55
C ARG A 396 4.36 -12.36 17.00
N GLU A 397 4.61 -11.20 17.58
CA GLU A 397 3.91 -9.97 17.24
C GLU A 397 4.32 -9.49 15.84
N GLN A 398 5.61 -9.62 15.51
CA GLN A 398 6.13 -9.24 14.20
C GLN A 398 5.64 -10.13 13.07
N LEU A 399 5.62 -11.44 13.28
CA LEU A 399 5.08 -12.36 12.28
C LEU A 399 3.60 -12.12 12.03
N LEU A 400 2.82 -11.76 13.07
CA LEU A 400 1.42 -11.36 12.90
C LEU A 400 1.29 -10.07 12.09
N THR A 401 2.15 -9.08 12.34
CA THR A 401 2.19 -7.83 11.56
C THR A 401 2.57 -8.06 10.11
N LEU A 402 3.60 -8.88 9.87
CA LEU A 402 4.02 -9.25 8.53
C LEU A 402 2.91 -10.04 7.81
N ALA A 403 2.14 -10.86 8.54
CA ALA A 403 1.01 -11.61 7.98
C ALA A 403 -0.12 -10.65 7.58
N ALA A 404 -0.39 -9.64 8.39
CA ALA A 404 -1.37 -8.61 8.08
C ALA A 404 -0.95 -7.78 6.85
N ALA A 405 0.33 -7.41 6.76
CA ALA A 405 0.86 -6.68 5.61
C ALA A 405 0.75 -7.52 4.32
N GLN A 406 1.07 -8.82 4.39
CA GLN A 406 0.89 -9.75 3.26
C GLN A 406 -0.59 -9.85 2.82
N ARG A 407 -1.55 -9.84 3.77
CA ARG A 407 -2.98 -9.83 3.44
C ARG A 407 -3.40 -8.57 2.68
N LEU A 408 -2.86 -7.40 3.03
CA LEU A 408 -3.10 -6.15 2.30
C LEU A 408 -2.56 -6.22 0.86
N VAL A 409 -1.37 -6.79 0.67
CA VAL A 409 -0.80 -7.01 -0.68
C VAL A 409 -1.69 -7.97 -1.48
N THR A 410 -2.12 -9.09 -0.88
CA THR A 410 -3.06 -10.03 -1.52
C THR A 410 -4.35 -9.33 -1.94
N ARG A 411 -4.90 -8.41 -1.12
CA ARG A 411 -6.10 -7.64 -1.49
C ARG A 411 -5.86 -6.80 -2.74
N GLY A 412 -4.72 -6.09 -2.81
CA GLY A 412 -4.34 -5.34 -4.00
C GLY A 412 -4.19 -6.22 -5.24
N TRP A 413 -3.63 -7.43 -5.09
CA TRP A 413 -3.53 -8.39 -6.19
C TRP A 413 -4.90 -8.84 -6.70
N LEU A 414 -5.87 -9.08 -5.81
CA LEU A 414 -7.23 -9.39 -6.23
C LEU A 414 -7.84 -8.26 -7.05
N THR A 415 -7.65 -7.00 -6.65
CA THR A 415 -8.08 -5.83 -7.44
C THR A 415 -7.44 -5.82 -8.83
N VAL A 416 -6.12 -6.03 -8.93
CA VAL A 416 -5.44 -6.09 -10.23
C VAL A 416 -5.91 -7.27 -11.09
N ILE A 417 -6.20 -8.43 -10.47
CA ILE A 417 -6.77 -9.59 -11.17
C ILE A 417 -8.16 -9.24 -11.72
N GLU A 418 -8.98 -8.54 -10.94
CA GLU A 418 -10.31 -8.11 -11.37
C GLU A 418 -10.25 -7.13 -12.54
N GLU A 419 -9.32 -6.17 -12.49
CA GLU A 419 -9.04 -5.20 -13.57
C GLU A 419 -8.56 -5.92 -14.85
N ARG A 420 -7.53 -6.79 -14.74
CA ARG A 420 -7.00 -7.56 -15.88
C ARG A 420 -8.05 -8.47 -16.53
N ALA A 421 -8.95 -9.05 -15.72
CA ALA A 421 -10.07 -9.83 -16.23
C ALA A 421 -10.99 -8.96 -17.09
N ALA A 422 -11.36 -7.76 -16.59
CA ALA A 422 -12.19 -6.80 -17.31
C ALA A 422 -11.54 -6.35 -18.63
N ASP A 423 -10.25 -5.99 -18.61
CA ASP A 423 -9.51 -5.52 -19.79
C ASP A 423 -9.42 -6.56 -20.91
N ARG A 424 -9.33 -7.84 -20.56
CA ARG A 424 -9.26 -8.95 -21.54
C ARG A 424 -10.64 -9.41 -22.01
N GLY A 425 -11.72 -8.71 -21.64
CA GLY A 425 -13.09 -9.10 -21.96
C GLY A 425 -13.55 -10.40 -21.29
N ALA A 426 -12.80 -10.87 -20.28
CA ALA A 426 -13.19 -11.98 -19.45
C ALA A 426 -14.10 -11.44 -18.35
N GLU A 427 -15.41 -11.69 -18.45
CA GLU A 427 -16.29 -11.34 -17.34
C GLU A 427 -15.94 -12.20 -16.12
N LEU A 428 -15.50 -11.56 -15.02
CA LEU A 428 -15.66 -12.16 -13.70
C LEU A 428 -17.10 -12.65 -13.60
N PRO A 429 -17.36 -13.92 -13.24
CA PRO A 429 -18.72 -14.37 -13.04
C PRO A 429 -19.41 -13.37 -12.11
N ALA A 430 -20.55 -12.81 -12.54
CA ALA A 430 -21.27 -11.78 -11.77
C ALA A 430 -21.49 -12.20 -10.30
N VAL A 431 -21.64 -13.50 -10.12
CA VAL A 431 -21.73 -14.25 -8.88
C VAL A 431 -20.50 -14.08 -7.97
N THR A 432 -19.28 -14.17 -8.50
CA THR A 432 -18.02 -13.95 -7.76
C THR A 432 -17.90 -12.49 -7.33
N ARG A 433 -18.14 -11.55 -8.26
CA ARG A 433 -18.06 -10.10 -8.00
C ARG A 433 -19.05 -9.66 -6.92
N GLN A 434 -20.29 -10.15 -7.00
CA GLN A 434 -21.32 -9.86 -6.00
C GLN A 434 -20.92 -10.40 -4.62
N LEU A 435 -20.30 -11.58 -4.57
CA LEU A 435 -19.85 -12.17 -3.31
C LEU A 435 -18.69 -11.37 -2.69
N LEU A 436 -17.71 -10.95 -3.49
CA LEU A 436 -16.60 -10.11 -3.03
C LEU A 436 -17.08 -8.74 -2.55
N SER A 437 -17.99 -8.10 -3.29
CA SER A 437 -18.62 -6.85 -2.87
C SER A 437 -19.41 -6.99 -1.57
N ARG A 438 -20.09 -8.12 -1.35
CA ARG A 438 -20.74 -8.40 -0.06
C ARG A 438 -19.71 -8.58 1.05
N LEU A 439 -18.59 -9.26 0.78
CA LEU A 439 -17.53 -9.46 1.78
C LEU A 439 -16.84 -8.16 2.22
N ASP A 440 -16.80 -7.12 1.39
CA ASP A 440 -16.27 -5.80 1.79
C ASP A 440 -17.02 -5.18 2.98
N GLU A 441 -18.29 -5.53 3.18
CA GLU A 441 -19.11 -5.08 4.31
C GLU A 441 -18.90 -5.93 5.59
N TYR A 442 -18.13 -7.04 5.50
CA TYR A 442 -17.94 -8.01 6.59
C TYR A 442 -16.43 -8.26 6.83
N PRO A 443 -15.77 -7.39 7.62
CA PRO A 443 -14.32 -7.42 7.82
C PRO A 443 -13.77 -8.79 8.26
N ASP A 444 -14.46 -9.49 9.17
CA ASP A 444 -14.02 -10.80 9.65
C ASP A 444 -14.02 -11.86 8.53
N ALA A 445 -15.03 -11.83 7.66
CA ALA A 445 -15.11 -12.72 6.51
C ALA A 445 -14.07 -12.37 5.45
N MET A 446 -13.79 -11.08 5.24
CA MET A 446 -12.71 -10.63 4.36
C MET A 446 -11.33 -11.04 4.87
N GLU A 447 -11.07 -10.93 6.17
CA GLU A 447 -9.82 -11.41 6.77
C GLU A 447 -9.65 -12.93 6.63
N LEU A 448 -10.73 -13.70 6.73
CA LEU A 448 -10.72 -15.15 6.47
C LEU A 448 -10.41 -15.49 5.00
N LEU A 449 -10.89 -14.68 4.06
CA LEU A 449 -10.56 -14.82 2.64
C LEU A 449 -9.08 -14.51 2.40
N LEU A 450 -8.63 -13.32 2.79
CA LEU A 450 -7.26 -12.85 2.54
C LEU A 450 -6.22 -13.69 3.29
N GLY A 451 -6.59 -14.26 4.44
CA GLY A 451 -5.78 -15.18 5.22
C GLY A 451 -5.79 -16.62 4.71
N HIS A 452 -6.51 -16.94 3.63
CA HIS A 452 -6.58 -18.32 3.12
C HIS A 452 -5.22 -18.78 2.58
N PRO A 453 -4.70 -19.96 3.00
CA PRO A 453 -3.33 -20.41 2.74
C PRO A 453 -2.95 -20.48 1.25
N TYR A 454 -3.89 -20.85 0.38
CA TYR A 454 -3.63 -21.06 -1.05
C TYR A 454 -4.10 -19.92 -1.95
N LEU A 455 -4.85 -18.95 -1.43
CA LEU A 455 -5.37 -17.84 -2.23
C LEU A 455 -4.23 -17.04 -2.83
N ARG A 456 -3.21 -16.76 -2.01
CA ARG A 456 -2.04 -15.97 -2.41
C ARG A 456 -1.26 -16.63 -3.54
N GLY A 457 -0.94 -17.92 -3.41
CA GLY A 457 -0.23 -18.66 -4.45
C GLY A 457 -1.04 -18.71 -5.76
N TRP A 458 -2.34 -18.95 -5.66
CA TRP A 458 -3.25 -18.89 -6.82
C TRP A 458 -3.25 -17.51 -7.50
N ALA A 459 -3.33 -16.42 -6.72
CA ALA A 459 -3.33 -15.06 -7.25
C ALA A 459 -1.98 -14.72 -7.92
N ALA A 460 -0.86 -15.13 -7.32
CA ALA A 460 0.47 -14.95 -7.88
C ALA A 460 0.64 -15.67 -9.23
N ASP A 461 0.25 -16.95 -9.31
CA ASP A 461 0.32 -17.74 -10.54
C ASP A 461 -0.50 -17.09 -11.66
N LEU A 462 -1.67 -16.54 -11.32
CA LEU A 462 -2.54 -15.86 -12.27
C LEU A 462 -1.96 -14.53 -12.75
N LEU A 463 -1.30 -13.77 -11.87
CA LEU A 463 -0.64 -12.51 -12.21
C LEU A 463 0.63 -12.72 -13.05
N ALA A 464 1.33 -13.83 -12.84
CA ALA A 464 2.53 -14.21 -13.60
C ALA A 464 2.20 -14.82 -14.98
N ALA A 465 0.98 -15.30 -15.19
CA ALA A 465 0.56 -15.87 -16.47
C ALA A 465 0.34 -14.78 -17.53
N ASP A 466 1.12 -14.82 -18.62
CA ASP A 466 0.99 -13.86 -19.74
C ASP A 466 -0.26 -14.11 -20.63
N GLY A 467 -0.91 -15.27 -20.53
CA GLY A 467 -1.99 -15.74 -21.42
C GLY A 467 -3.43 -15.60 -20.87
N SER A 468 -4.44 -15.65 -21.76
CA SER A 468 -5.88 -15.60 -21.44
C SER A 468 -6.44 -16.86 -20.77
N ASP A 469 -5.76 -18.00 -20.91
CA ASP A 469 -6.30 -19.30 -20.48
C ASP A 469 -6.35 -19.47 -18.95
N GLY A 470 -5.49 -18.77 -18.20
CA GLY A 470 -5.50 -18.79 -16.72
C GLY A 470 -6.71 -18.10 -16.10
N LEU A 471 -7.30 -17.13 -16.81
CA LEU A 471 -8.49 -16.36 -16.40
C LEU A 471 -9.81 -17.06 -16.74
N ALA A 472 -9.76 -18.21 -17.44
CA ALA A 472 -10.97 -18.90 -17.92
C ALA A 472 -11.84 -19.50 -16.80
N SER A 473 -11.32 -19.66 -15.57
CA SER A 473 -12.12 -20.14 -14.43
C SER A 473 -11.81 -19.42 -13.13
N MET A 474 -12.72 -18.53 -12.74
CA MET A 474 -12.74 -17.87 -11.42
C MET A 474 -13.37 -18.74 -10.31
N ALA A 475 -13.58 -20.03 -10.59
CA ALA A 475 -14.09 -20.98 -9.61
C ALA A 475 -13.23 -21.03 -8.32
N PRO A 476 -11.88 -21.01 -8.35
CA PRO A 476 -11.08 -20.99 -7.13
C PRO A 476 -11.39 -19.79 -6.24
N LEU A 477 -11.41 -18.57 -6.80
CA LEU A 477 -11.73 -17.36 -6.04
C LEU A 477 -13.15 -17.40 -5.45
N THR A 478 -14.12 -17.88 -6.24
CA THR A 478 -15.50 -18.05 -5.76
C THR A 478 -15.57 -19.05 -4.60
N ALA A 479 -14.85 -20.16 -4.67
CA ALA A 479 -14.81 -21.15 -3.60
C ALA A 479 -14.18 -20.58 -2.32
N PHE A 480 -13.05 -19.86 -2.43
CA PHE A 480 -12.41 -19.21 -1.28
C PHE A 480 -13.33 -18.16 -0.64
N ALA A 481 -13.93 -17.29 -1.46
CA ALA A 481 -14.84 -16.24 -0.99
C ALA A 481 -16.10 -16.84 -0.34
N ALA A 482 -16.66 -17.92 -0.90
CA ALA A 482 -17.85 -18.55 -0.36
C ALA A 482 -17.59 -19.23 0.97
N SER A 483 -16.47 -19.95 1.10
CA SER A 483 -16.08 -20.53 2.38
C SER A 483 -15.81 -19.45 3.44
N ALA A 484 -15.11 -18.38 3.07
CA ALA A 484 -14.87 -17.24 3.96
C ALA A 484 -16.17 -16.57 4.41
N ALA A 485 -17.13 -16.39 3.51
CA ALA A 485 -18.46 -15.88 3.81
C ALA A 485 -19.24 -16.78 4.79
N LEU A 486 -19.24 -18.10 4.55
CA LEU A 486 -19.92 -19.06 5.43
C LEU A 486 -19.31 -19.09 6.83
N ARG A 487 -17.97 -19.06 6.91
CA ARG A 487 -17.22 -19.05 8.18
C ARG A 487 -17.36 -17.73 8.93
N GLY A 488 -17.45 -16.61 8.20
CA GLY A 488 -17.68 -15.28 8.75
C GLY A 488 -19.14 -14.99 9.09
N GLY A 489 -20.05 -15.94 8.91
CA GLY A 489 -21.46 -15.79 9.25
C GLY A 489 -22.22 -14.81 8.36
N LEU A 490 -21.81 -14.66 7.09
CA LEU A 490 -22.47 -13.79 6.12
C LEU A 490 -23.95 -14.22 5.95
N PRO A 491 -24.92 -13.31 6.12
CA PRO A 491 -26.33 -13.68 6.01
C PRO A 491 -26.73 -13.97 4.56
N GLY A 492 -27.57 -14.99 4.38
CA GLY A 492 -28.14 -15.37 3.09
C GLY A 492 -27.34 -16.42 2.33
N ALA A 493 -27.85 -16.83 1.16
CA ALA A 493 -27.17 -17.82 0.32
C ALA A 493 -25.91 -17.25 -0.32
N VAL A 494 -24.89 -18.10 -0.41
CA VAL A 494 -23.66 -17.85 -1.13
C VAL A 494 -23.44 -18.91 -2.21
N PRO A 495 -22.94 -18.51 -3.37
CA PRO A 495 -22.67 -19.40 -4.48
C PRO A 495 -21.38 -20.20 -4.26
N VAL A 496 -21.41 -21.51 -4.48
CA VAL A 496 -20.24 -22.40 -4.33
C VAL A 496 -20.04 -23.22 -5.61
N PRO A 497 -18.82 -23.26 -6.19
CA PRO A 497 -18.58 -24.12 -7.36
C PRO A 497 -18.85 -25.60 -7.08
N ALA A 498 -19.56 -26.24 -7.99
CA ALA A 498 -19.86 -27.67 -7.96
C ALA A 498 -19.22 -28.38 -9.16
N ARG A 499 -18.73 -29.59 -8.93
CA ARG A 499 -18.22 -30.47 -10.00
C ARG A 499 -19.36 -31.33 -10.55
N ALA A 500 -19.25 -31.73 -11.81
CA ALA A 500 -20.25 -32.56 -12.50
C ALA A 500 -20.50 -33.92 -11.81
N ASP A 501 -19.54 -34.42 -11.03
CA ASP A 501 -19.67 -35.65 -10.23
C ASP A 501 -20.46 -35.45 -8.93
N GLY A 502 -21.01 -34.26 -8.67
CA GLY A 502 -21.78 -33.91 -7.47
C GLY A 502 -20.90 -33.48 -6.29
N THR A 503 -19.59 -33.28 -6.51
CA THR A 503 -18.68 -32.83 -5.46
C THR A 503 -18.71 -31.31 -5.30
N VAL A 504 -18.94 -30.85 -4.07
CA VAL A 504 -18.84 -29.44 -3.68
C VAL A 504 -17.72 -29.29 -2.66
N PHE A 505 -16.75 -28.42 -2.95
CA PHE A 505 -15.62 -28.19 -2.06
C PHE A 505 -15.72 -26.81 -1.39
N LEU A 506 -15.57 -26.79 -0.07
CA LEU A 506 -15.53 -25.60 0.76
C LEU A 506 -14.11 -25.46 1.35
N PRO A 507 -13.25 -24.58 0.79
CA PRO A 507 -11.88 -24.39 1.26
C PRO A 507 -11.78 -24.18 2.78
N ALA A 508 -10.76 -24.77 3.42
CA ALA A 508 -10.58 -24.82 4.88
C ALA A 508 -11.69 -25.52 5.71
N LEU A 509 -12.80 -25.98 5.10
CA LEU A 509 -13.89 -26.66 5.80
C LEU A 509 -13.94 -28.15 5.44
N GLY A 510 -14.03 -28.47 4.15
CA GLY A 510 -14.13 -29.86 3.69
C GLY A 510 -14.84 -30.01 2.35
N LEU A 511 -15.14 -31.26 2.03
CA LEU A 511 -15.74 -31.72 0.80
C LEU A 511 -17.10 -32.35 1.08
N ILE A 512 -18.09 -32.00 0.27
CA ILE A 512 -19.45 -32.54 0.33
C ILE A 512 -19.70 -33.34 -0.94
N ARG A 513 -20.22 -34.56 -0.80
CA ARG A 513 -20.64 -35.44 -1.90
C ARG A 513 -22.17 -35.40 -2.01
N MET A 514 -22.64 -34.97 -3.17
CA MET A 514 -24.05 -34.94 -3.56
C MET A 514 -24.24 -35.79 -4.83
N ALA A 515 -25.48 -35.94 -5.29
CA ALA A 515 -25.77 -36.61 -6.55
C ALA A 515 -25.13 -35.85 -7.73
N PRO A 516 -24.64 -36.55 -8.77
CA PRO A 516 -24.13 -35.93 -9.98
C PRO A 516 -25.18 -35.00 -10.61
N ALA A 517 -24.76 -33.78 -10.95
CA ALA A 517 -25.63 -32.76 -11.51
C ALA A 517 -24.86 -31.92 -12.54
N ASP A 518 -25.50 -31.58 -13.65
CA ASP A 518 -24.96 -30.68 -14.68
C ASP A 518 -25.23 -29.20 -14.33
N VAL A 519 -24.97 -28.85 -13.06
CA VAL A 519 -25.14 -27.48 -12.53
C VAL A 519 -23.80 -27.04 -11.97
N PRO A 520 -23.19 -25.96 -12.49
CA PRO A 520 -21.81 -25.58 -12.13
C PRO A 520 -21.69 -24.92 -10.75
N MET A 521 -22.82 -24.54 -10.13
CA MET A 521 -22.86 -23.82 -8.86
C MET A 521 -23.92 -24.45 -7.92
N ALA A 522 -23.51 -24.73 -6.69
CA ALA A 522 -24.39 -24.99 -5.56
C ALA A 522 -24.69 -23.68 -4.81
N GLU A 523 -25.75 -23.68 -4.02
CA GLU A 523 -26.03 -22.62 -3.03
C GLU A 523 -25.72 -23.15 -1.63
N ALA A 524 -24.97 -22.38 -0.85
CA ALA A 524 -24.68 -22.70 0.54
C ALA A 524 -25.19 -21.60 1.47
N VAL A 525 -25.71 -21.97 2.63
CA VAL A 525 -26.19 -21.04 3.66
C VAL A 525 -25.65 -21.50 5.01
N ALA A 526 -25.14 -20.57 5.82
CA ALA A 526 -24.82 -20.82 7.21
C ALA A 526 -26.12 -21.03 8.02
N ASP A 527 -26.22 -22.13 8.75
CA ASP A 527 -27.40 -22.53 9.52
C ASP A 527 -26.99 -22.98 10.93
N GLY A 528 -26.93 -22.01 11.85
CA GLY A 528 -26.47 -22.23 13.22
C GLY A 528 -25.00 -22.66 13.26
N ASP A 529 -24.76 -23.90 13.70
CA ASP A 529 -23.44 -24.55 13.74
C ASP A 529 -23.08 -25.28 12.44
N GLY A 530 -24.02 -25.37 11.50
CA GLY A 530 -23.87 -26.10 10.26
C GLY A 530 -23.92 -25.25 9.00
N ILE A 531 -23.76 -25.91 7.87
CA ILE A 531 -23.84 -25.36 6.53
C ILE A 531 -24.81 -26.23 5.75
N VAL A 532 -25.83 -25.61 5.18
CA VAL A 532 -26.78 -26.27 4.27
C VAL A 532 -26.35 -25.97 2.85
N VAL A 533 -26.06 -27.01 2.07
CA VAL A 533 -25.70 -26.92 0.66
C VAL A 533 -26.79 -27.53 -0.20
N ARG A 534 -27.20 -26.80 -1.24
CA ARG A 534 -28.22 -27.18 -2.20
C ARG A 534 -27.62 -27.27 -3.60
N LEU A 535 -27.81 -28.41 -4.26
CA LEU A 535 -27.37 -28.65 -5.63
C LEU A 535 -28.47 -29.39 -6.38
N ALA A 536 -28.98 -28.80 -7.47
CA ALA A 536 -30.02 -29.39 -8.33
C ALA A 536 -31.25 -29.97 -7.58
N GLY A 537 -31.66 -29.34 -6.47
CA GLY A 537 -32.80 -29.75 -5.65
C GLY A 537 -32.50 -30.78 -4.57
N GLU A 538 -31.29 -31.35 -4.53
CA GLU A 538 -30.80 -32.08 -3.36
C GLU A 538 -30.27 -31.11 -2.31
N GLU A 539 -30.54 -31.40 -1.03
CA GLU A 539 -30.05 -30.64 0.11
C GLU A 539 -29.18 -31.54 1.01
N ALA A 540 -28.04 -31.03 1.44
CA ALA A 540 -27.17 -31.67 2.41
C ALA A 540 -26.81 -30.65 3.51
N ARG A 541 -27.08 -30.99 4.77
CA ARG A 541 -26.59 -30.24 5.93
C ARG A 541 -25.32 -30.91 6.45
N VAL A 542 -24.25 -30.14 6.58
CA VAL A 542 -22.98 -30.58 7.19
C VAL A 542 -22.64 -29.69 8.37
N VAL A 543 -21.92 -30.23 9.34
CA VAL A 543 -21.47 -29.49 10.52
C VAL A 543 -19.94 -29.51 10.51
N PRO A 544 -19.27 -28.38 10.23
CA PRO A 544 -17.81 -28.34 10.23
C PRO A 544 -17.21 -28.87 11.54
N GLY A 545 -16.21 -29.74 11.44
CA GLY A 545 -15.54 -30.35 12.59
C GLY A 545 -16.15 -31.66 13.09
N THR A 546 -17.25 -32.15 12.50
CA THR A 546 -17.72 -33.52 12.75
C THR A 546 -16.87 -34.55 12.00
N ALA A 547 -16.92 -35.81 12.46
CA ALA A 547 -16.27 -36.93 11.81
C ALA A 547 -16.77 -37.13 10.36
N PRO A 548 -15.93 -37.68 9.47
CA PRO A 548 -16.36 -38.00 8.10
C PRO A 548 -17.53 -38.99 8.09
N ASP A 549 -18.41 -38.84 7.12
CA ASP A 549 -19.49 -39.78 6.82
C ASP A 549 -19.60 -40.04 5.30
N ALA A 550 -20.69 -40.65 4.85
CA ALA A 550 -20.90 -40.96 3.44
C ALA A 550 -20.97 -39.71 2.52
N ARG A 551 -21.40 -38.57 3.05
CA ARG A 551 -21.61 -37.30 2.33
C ARG A 551 -20.60 -36.22 2.72
N TRP A 552 -20.11 -36.20 3.96
CA TRP A 552 -19.21 -35.18 4.47
C TRP A 552 -17.79 -35.69 4.68
N GLN A 553 -16.84 -34.90 4.20
CA GLN A 553 -15.41 -35.15 4.31
C GLN A 553 -14.71 -33.90 4.84
N PRO A 554 -14.47 -33.78 6.17
CA PRO A 554 -13.82 -32.61 6.73
C PRO A 554 -12.34 -32.54 6.34
N VAL A 555 -11.79 -31.32 6.34
CA VAL A 555 -10.35 -31.10 6.41
C VAL A 555 -9.84 -31.60 7.78
N GLY A 556 -8.68 -32.27 7.78
CA GLY A 556 -8.11 -32.84 9.00
C GLY A 556 -7.69 -31.75 9.99
N ARG A 557 -7.84 -32.00 11.29
CA ARG A 557 -7.31 -31.11 12.34
C ARG A 557 -6.15 -31.79 13.03
N LEU A 558 -5.10 -31.02 13.27
CA LEU A 558 -3.95 -31.41 14.10
C LEU A 558 -4.00 -30.64 15.43
N THR A 559 -2.85 -30.51 16.09
CA THR A 559 -2.69 -29.78 17.33
C THR A 559 -3.21 -28.35 17.24
N GLY A 560 -4.04 -27.95 18.21
CA GLY A 560 -4.54 -26.58 18.33
C GLY A 560 -5.45 -26.19 17.17
N ALA A 561 -5.09 -25.12 16.46
CA ALA A 561 -5.85 -24.56 15.35
C ALA A 561 -5.29 -24.93 13.96
N VAL A 562 -4.19 -25.71 13.90
CA VAL A 562 -3.54 -26.08 12.65
C VAL A 562 -4.30 -27.21 11.96
N VAL A 563 -4.60 -27.05 10.68
CA VAL A 563 -5.28 -28.06 9.87
C VAL A 563 -4.28 -28.84 9.02
N LEU A 564 -4.56 -30.12 8.82
CA LEU A 564 -3.91 -30.97 7.83
C LEU A 564 -4.79 -30.98 6.59
N ASP A 565 -4.34 -30.29 5.54
CA ASP A 565 -5.11 -30.16 4.31
C ASP A 565 -4.51 -31.02 3.19
N ASP A 566 -5.11 -32.20 3.04
CA ASP A 566 -4.88 -33.14 1.95
C ASP A 566 -6.06 -33.20 0.96
N LEU A 567 -6.94 -32.19 1.03
CA LEU A 567 -8.23 -32.16 0.33
C LEU A 567 -8.38 -31.01 -0.67
N ASP A 568 -7.88 -29.82 -0.34
CA ASP A 568 -8.13 -28.63 -1.13
C ASP A 568 -7.58 -28.78 -2.57
N PRO A 569 -8.43 -28.73 -3.61
CA PRO A 569 -8.02 -28.97 -4.98
C PRO A 569 -7.08 -27.88 -5.51
N TYR A 570 -6.93 -26.77 -4.80
CA TYR A 570 -6.09 -25.64 -5.15
C TYR A 570 -4.79 -25.58 -4.35
N ARG A 571 -4.51 -26.59 -3.49
CA ARG A 571 -3.34 -26.66 -2.60
C ARG A 571 -2.00 -26.94 -3.30
N ASP A 572 -2.03 -27.27 -4.59
CA ASP A 572 -0.82 -27.60 -5.36
C ASP A 572 -0.06 -26.32 -5.76
N ARG A 573 0.47 -25.62 -4.74
CA ARG A 573 1.18 -24.32 -4.82
C ARG A 573 2.61 -24.42 -4.32
N TYR A 574 3.11 -25.64 -4.24
CA TYR A 574 4.43 -25.94 -3.74
C TYR A 574 5.28 -26.46 -4.89
N ALA A 575 6.58 -26.34 -4.70
CA ALA A 575 7.63 -26.98 -5.49
C ALA A 575 7.38 -28.46 -5.86
N ARG A 576 6.62 -29.17 -5.04
CA ARG A 576 6.28 -30.58 -5.25
C ARG A 576 4.78 -30.74 -5.33
N PRO A 577 4.32 -31.72 -6.11
CA PRO A 577 2.92 -32.07 -6.14
C PRO A 577 2.39 -32.35 -4.74
N ALA A 578 1.25 -31.75 -4.42
CA ALA A 578 0.49 -32.11 -3.24
C ALA A 578 0.12 -33.60 -3.30
N ARG A 579 0.26 -34.29 -2.17
CA ARG A 579 -0.08 -35.70 -2.08
C ARG A 579 -1.59 -35.89 -2.18
N GLU A 580 -2.01 -37.02 -2.75
CA GLU A 580 -3.38 -37.49 -2.62
C GLU A 580 -3.77 -37.67 -1.14
N ARG A 581 -5.08 -37.67 -0.89
CA ARG A 581 -5.63 -37.79 0.46
C ARG A 581 -5.01 -38.97 1.22
N LEU A 582 -4.55 -38.72 2.43
CA LEU A 582 -4.01 -39.75 3.30
C LEU A 582 -5.14 -40.67 3.77
N SER A 583 -4.84 -41.97 3.89
CA SER A 583 -5.76 -42.88 4.59
C SER A 583 -5.89 -42.45 6.05
N GLY A 584 -7.00 -42.78 6.73
CA GLY A 584 -7.20 -42.40 8.14
C GLY A 584 -5.98 -42.75 9.02
N ALA A 585 -5.53 -44.01 8.95
CA ALA A 585 -4.33 -44.44 9.66
C ALA A 585 -3.02 -43.76 9.19
N GLY A 586 -2.96 -43.28 7.94
CA GLY A 586 -1.84 -42.50 7.43
C GLY A 586 -1.83 -41.07 7.96
N ALA A 587 -3.00 -40.42 8.00
CA ALA A 587 -3.18 -39.08 8.59
C ALA A 587 -2.87 -39.11 10.10
N ASP A 588 -3.33 -40.13 10.82
CA ASP A 588 -3.06 -40.30 12.26
C ASP A 588 -1.56 -40.42 12.53
N ARG A 589 -0.86 -41.33 11.82
CA ARG A 589 0.60 -41.48 11.95
C ARG A 589 1.36 -40.21 11.59
N PHE A 590 0.89 -39.48 10.58
CA PHE A 590 1.51 -38.23 10.19
C PHE A 590 1.31 -37.16 11.28
N GLY A 591 0.10 -37.05 11.83
CA GLY A 591 -0.21 -36.18 12.96
C GLY A 591 0.65 -36.49 14.20
N GLU A 592 0.78 -37.77 14.57
CA GLU A 592 1.67 -38.20 15.66
C GLU A 592 3.14 -37.79 15.42
N THR A 593 3.60 -37.86 14.16
CA THR A 593 4.95 -37.44 13.80
C THR A 593 5.10 -35.91 13.87
N VAL A 594 4.09 -35.15 13.42
CA VAL A 594 4.04 -33.69 13.56
C VAL A 594 4.09 -33.28 15.03
N GLU A 595 3.33 -33.94 15.91
CA GLU A 595 3.36 -33.68 17.36
C GLU A 595 4.74 -33.93 17.98
N ARG A 596 5.43 -34.99 17.55
CA ARG A 596 6.80 -35.28 17.97
C ARG A 596 7.78 -34.24 17.44
N ALA A 597 7.63 -33.82 16.19
CA ALA A 597 8.43 -32.75 15.59
C ALA A 597 8.22 -31.41 16.33
N TRP A 598 6.98 -31.09 16.71
CA TRP A 598 6.64 -29.89 17.47
C TRP A 598 7.32 -29.85 18.84
N ARG A 599 7.39 -31.00 19.53
CA ARG A 599 8.15 -31.14 20.78
C ARG A 599 9.65 -30.91 20.59
N LEU A 600 10.25 -31.46 19.53
CA LEU A 600 11.65 -31.21 19.22
C LEU A 600 11.94 -29.73 18.95
N LEU A 601 11.04 -29.03 18.24
CA LEU A 601 11.15 -27.59 18.01
C LEU A 601 11.03 -26.79 19.31
N HIS A 602 10.15 -27.21 20.22
CA HIS A 602 9.99 -26.56 21.52
C HIS A 602 11.27 -26.67 22.36
N GLU A 603 11.94 -27.81 22.31
CA GLU A 603 13.19 -28.06 23.02
C GLU A 603 14.38 -27.32 22.39
N ALA A 604 14.50 -27.35 21.05
CA ALA A 604 15.67 -26.83 20.35
C ALA A 604 15.61 -25.33 20.04
N VAL A 605 14.42 -24.80 19.70
CA VAL A 605 14.22 -23.42 19.22
C VAL A 605 12.90 -22.80 19.73
N PRO A 606 12.69 -22.73 21.07
CA PRO A 606 11.40 -22.33 21.66
C PRO A 606 10.92 -20.94 21.23
N GLN A 607 11.84 -19.99 21.03
CA GLN A 607 11.51 -18.63 20.58
C GLN A 607 10.93 -18.63 19.16
N ARG A 608 11.52 -19.44 18.26
CA ARG A 608 11.04 -19.58 16.88
C ARG A 608 9.69 -20.28 16.79
N LEU A 609 9.49 -21.29 17.65
CA LEU A 609 8.23 -22.02 17.69
C LEU A 609 7.05 -21.14 18.11
N ALA A 610 7.25 -20.18 19.02
CA ALA A 610 6.20 -19.26 19.45
C ALA A 610 5.68 -18.38 18.30
N GLY A 611 6.60 -17.92 17.45
CA GLY A 611 6.30 -17.20 16.22
C GLY A 611 5.56 -18.04 15.20
N LEU A 612 6.13 -19.20 14.85
CA LEU A 612 5.52 -20.17 13.95
C LEU A 612 4.09 -20.53 14.36
N THR A 613 3.86 -20.80 15.65
CA THR A 613 2.52 -21.16 16.18
C THR A 613 1.51 -20.02 16.01
N ALA A 614 1.96 -18.76 15.95
CA ALA A 614 1.07 -17.61 15.82
C ALA A 614 0.51 -17.43 14.41
N VAL A 615 1.27 -17.84 13.38
CA VAL A 615 0.90 -17.62 11.97
C VAL A 615 0.53 -18.89 11.24
N LEU A 616 1.06 -20.05 11.62
CA LEU A 616 0.77 -21.32 10.95
C LEU A 616 -0.68 -21.72 11.15
N THR A 617 -1.40 -21.92 10.05
CA THR A 617 -2.78 -22.39 10.05
C THR A 617 -2.93 -23.73 9.36
N THR A 618 -2.05 -24.06 8.40
CA THR A 618 -2.26 -25.19 7.48
C THR A 618 -0.96 -25.94 7.19
N LEU A 619 -1.02 -27.27 7.24
CA LEU A 619 0.00 -28.18 6.76
C LEU A 619 -0.50 -28.96 5.55
N THR A 620 0.26 -28.91 4.47
CA THR A 620 -0.08 -29.58 3.20
C THR A 620 0.84 -30.79 2.99
N PRO A 621 0.33 -32.03 2.97
CA PRO A 621 1.13 -33.19 2.62
C PRO A 621 1.63 -33.12 1.18
N LEU A 622 2.93 -33.26 0.98
CA LEU A 622 3.58 -33.30 -0.33
C LEU A 622 3.99 -34.73 -0.70
N ALA A 623 4.08 -34.99 -2.00
CA ALA A 623 4.66 -36.23 -2.53
C ALA A 623 6.21 -36.23 -2.42
N GLY A 624 6.82 -37.41 -2.43
CA GLY A 624 8.29 -37.58 -2.47
C GLY A 624 8.93 -37.98 -1.13
N THR A 625 10.23 -37.71 -0.98
CA THR A 625 11.04 -37.99 0.22
C THR A 625 11.48 -36.69 0.90
N PRO A 626 11.64 -36.65 2.24
CA PRO A 626 12.06 -35.44 2.92
C PRO A 626 13.38 -34.89 2.37
N HIS A 627 13.49 -33.57 2.28
CA HIS A 627 14.62 -32.92 1.61
C HIS A 627 15.74 -32.46 2.56
N ASP A 628 16.96 -32.32 2.04
CA ASP A 628 17.99 -31.49 2.66
C ASP A 628 17.72 -30.02 2.34
N ALA A 629 18.11 -29.07 3.19
CA ALA A 629 17.69 -27.66 3.09
C ALA A 629 18.04 -26.93 1.76
N ALA A 630 18.78 -27.56 0.85
CA ALA A 630 19.25 -27.01 -0.42
C ALA A 630 18.16 -26.83 -1.50
N ASP A 631 17.20 -27.75 -1.66
CA ASP A 631 16.30 -27.71 -2.84
C ASP A 631 14.90 -27.13 -2.57
N LEU A 632 14.66 -26.54 -1.40
CA LEU A 632 13.32 -26.08 -1.00
C LEU A 632 12.91 -24.71 -1.61
N ARG A 633 13.85 -23.96 -2.22
CA ARG A 633 13.52 -22.75 -3.04
C ARG A 633 13.61 -22.95 -4.55
N LEU A 634 14.38 -23.94 -5.03
CA LEU A 634 14.66 -24.15 -6.47
C LEU A 634 13.44 -24.62 -7.30
N ALA A 635 12.25 -24.71 -6.71
CA ALA A 635 11.07 -25.26 -7.38
C ALA A 635 9.80 -24.38 -7.33
N GLY A 636 9.93 -23.08 -7.04
CA GLY A 636 8.93 -22.05 -7.43
C GLY A 636 7.68 -21.91 -6.55
N GLY A 637 7.12 -20.68 -6.55
CA GLY A 637 5.82 -20.31 -5.97
C GLY A 637 5.89 -19.31 -4.81
N ILE A 638 5.08 -18.24 -4.87
CA ILE A 638 4.86 -17.29 -3.76
C ILE A 638 4.01 -17.95 -2.66
N ARG A 639 4.49 -17.93 -1.42
CA ARG A 639 3.86 -18.62 -0.28
C ARG A 639 3.09 -17.67 0.64
N GLY A 640 1.93 -18.13 1.13
CA GLY A 640 1.26 -17.49 2.26
C GLY A 640 1.92 -17.91 3.58
N MET A 641 2.09 -16.96 4.51
CA MET A 641 2.76 -17.25 5.80
C MET A 641 2.04 -18.27 6.69
N GLY A 642 0.77 -18.56 6.43
CA GLY A 642 -0.01 -19.55 7.17
C GLY A 642 0.11 -20.99 6.69
N ALA A 643 0.84 -21.27 5.60
CA ALA A 643 0.83 -22.60 4.96
C ALA A 643 2.24 -23.17 4.78
N VAL A 644 2.46 -24.40 5.26
CA VAL A 644 3.73 -25.12 5.04
C VAL A 644 3.46 -26.48 4.41
N GLY A 645 4.17 -26.77 3.32
CA GLY A 645 4.14 -28.07 2.68
C GLY A 645 5.18 -29.00 3.32
N LEU A 646 4.77 -30.22 3.68
CA LEU A 646 5.61 -31.19 4.38
C LEU A 646 5.55 -32.55 3.70
N THR A 647 6.68 -33.26 3.65
CA THR A 647 6.70 -34.62 3.15
C THR A 647 6.40 -35.61 4.28
N PRO A 648 5.30 -36.41 4.21
CA PRO A 648 5.01 -37.38 5.27
C PRO A 648 6.13 -38.40 5.44
N THR A 649 6.75 -38.40 6.62
CA THR A 649 7.84 -39.28 7.03
C THR A 649 7.58 -39.82 8.45
N GLY A 650 8.26 -40.89 8.83
CA GLY A 650 8.26 -41.41 10.21
C GLY A 650 9.35 -40.80 11.09
N ASP A 651 10.17 -39.89 10.55
CA ASP A 651 11.25 -39.21 11.26
C ASP A 651 10.83 -37.81 11.74
N PRO A 652 10.62 -37.61 13.05
CA PRO A 652 10.24 -36.31 13.61
C PRO A 652 11.31 -35.22 13.44
N ALA A 653 12.60 -35.57 13.39
CA ALA A 653 13.67 -34.58 13.27
C ALA A 653 13.73 -34.01 11.84
N ALA A 654 13.60 -34.88 10.84
CA ALA A 654 13.47 -34.47 9.44
C ALA A 654 12.25 -33.55 9.24
N LEU A 655 11.12 -33.90 9.86
CA LEU A 655 9.89 -33.13 9.77
C LEU A 655 9.98 -31.76 10.49
N ALA A 656 10.63 -31.70 11.65
CA ALA A 656 10.90 -30.44 12.36
C ALA A 656 11.75 -29.48 11.50
N ARG A 657 12.76 -30.04 10.81
CA ARG A 657 13.61 -29.29 9.88
C ARG A 657 12.84 -28.75 8.68
N GLU A 658 12.01 -29.58 8.02
CA GLU A 658 11.17 -29.13 6.90
C GLU A 658 10.17 -28.04 7.32
N LEU A 659 9.55 -28.18 8.48
CA LEU A 659 8.60 -27.22 9.01
C LEU A 659 9.24 -25.85 9.21
N LEU A 660 10.39 -25.81 9.91
CA LEU A 660 11.08 -24.56 10.19
C LEU A 660 11.64 -23.93 8.92
N HIS A 661 12.17 -24.76 8.01
CA HIS A 661 12.66 -24.28 6.72
C HIS A 661 11.54 -23.64 5.89
N GLY A 662 10.41 -24.32 5.72
CA GLY A 662 9.27 -23.80 4.96
C GLY A 662 8.71 -22.50 5.56
N HIS A 663 8.65 -22.43 6.89
CA HIS A 663 8.24 -21.21 7.59
C HIS A 663 9.18 -20.04 7.36
N GLN A 664 10.51 -20.27 7.39
CA GLN A 664 11.48 -19.20 7.15
C GLN A 664 11.42 -18.67 5.72
N LEU A 665 11.22 -19.56 4.74
CA LEU A 665 11.02 -19.13 3.37
C LEU A 665 9.76 -18.28 3.22
N ALA A 666 8.63 -18.71 3.80
CA ALA A 666 7.40 -17.93 3.76
C ALA A 666 7.52 -16.57 4.47
N THR A 667 8.30 -16.52 5.57
CA THR A 667 8.61 -15.29 6.30
C THR A 667 9.46 -14.34 5.47
N LEU A 668 10.48 -14.85 4.80
CA LEU A 668 11.32 -14.05 3.91
C LEU A 668 10.54 -13.54 2.70
N ASP A 669 9.71 -14.39 2.08
CA ASP A 669 8.84 -13.99 0.96
C ASP A 669 7.95 -12.80 1.37
N ALA A 670 7.34 -12.84 2.57
CA ALA A 670 6.55 -11.72 3.08
C ALA A 670 7.41 -10.48 3.42
N LEU A 671 8.66 -10.66 3.85
CA LEU A 671 9.57 -9.57 4.17
C LEU A 671 10.05 -8.81 2.93
N VAL A 672 10.48 -9.52 1.89
CA VAL A 672 11.01 -8.90 0.66
C VAL A 672 9.95 -8.10 -0.09
N GLU A 673 8.68 -8.43 0.09
CA GLU A 673 7.56 -7.65 -0.47
C GLU A 673 7.35 -6.31 0.21
N GLN A 674 7.76 -6.18 1.48
CA GLN A 674 7.62 -4.96 2.27
C GLN A 674 8.92 -4.16 2.32
N THR A 675 10.03 -4.77 1.95
CA THR A 675 11.37 -4.20 2.11
C THR A 675 12.30 -4.76 1.06
N GLU A 676 12.89 -3.87 0.27
CA GLU A 676 13.92 -4.23 -0.70
C GLU A 676 15.22 -4.59 0.06
N LEU A 677 15.56 -5.89 0.10
CA LEU A 677 16.78 -6.38 0.76
C LEU A 677 17.97 -6.49 -0.22
N TYR A 678 17.71 -6.59 -1.51
CA TYR A 678 18.73 -6.73 -2.53
C TYR A 678 18.24 -6.15 -3.85
N ASP A 679 19.16 -5.72 -4.70
CA ASP A 679 18.84 -5.21 -6.03
C ASP A 679 18.64 -6.40 -7.00
N GLU A 680 17.39 -6.63 -7.43
CA GLU A 680 17.06 -7.66 -8.41
C GLU A 680 17.58 -7.35 -9.82
N ALA A 681 17.87 -6.08 -10.13
CA ALA A 681 18.41 -5.67 -11.41
C ALA A 681 19.94 -5.85 -11.50
N ALA A 682 20.62 -6.07 -10.38
CA ALA A 682 22.06 -6.34 -10.33
C ALA A 682 22.35 -7.80 -10.74
N PRO A 683 23.01 -8.06 -11.88
CA PRO A 683 23.30 -9.41 -12.33
C PRO A 683 24.39 -10.05 -11.46
N TRP A 684 23.98 -10.85 -10.48
CA TRP A 684 24.89 -11.64 -9.64
C TRP A 684 24.37 -13.06 -9.45
N SER A 685 25.31 -14.01 -9.46
CA SER A 685 25.01 -15.40 -9.15
C SER A 685 26.17 -16.02 -8.39
N PHE A 686 25.86 -16.97 -7.51
CA PHE A 686 26.84 -17.62 -6.67
C PHE A 686 26.51 -19.09 -6.45
N THR A 687 27.52 -19.95 -6.54
CA THR A 687 27.39 -21.37 -6.22
C THR A 687 27.61 -21.57 -4.73
N VAL A 688 26.52 -21.74 -3.98
CA VAL A 688 26.57 -22.01 -2.54
C VAL A 688 27.13 -23.42 -2.26
N PRO A 689 27.73 -23.67 -1.08
CA PRO A 689 28.43 -24.93 -0.78
C PRO A 689 27.59 -26.22 -0.86
N TRP A 690 26.26 -26.10 -0.84
CA TRP A 690 25.32 -27.23 -0.77
C TRP A 690 24.51 -27.45 -2.04
N THR A 691 24.79 -26.73 -3.14
CA THR A 691 24.23 -27.03 -4.47
C THR A 691 25.29 -26.90 -5.55
N GLU A 692 25.14 -27.68 -6.62
CA GLU A 692 26.08 -27.69 -7.75
C GLU A 692 25.77 -26.56 -8.76
N SER A 693 24.55 -26.01 -8.74
CA SER A 693 24.12 -24.97 -9.68
C SER A 693 24.29 -23.56 -9.09
N PRO A 694 24.69 -22.56 -9.89
CA PRO A 694 24.70 -21.17 -9.44
C PRO A 694 23.27 -20.69 -9.15
N LEU A 695 23.12 -19.92 -8.08
CA LEU A 695 21.86 -19.33 -7.62
C LEU A 695 21.91 -17.81 -7.80
N LEU A 696 20.76 -17.19 -8.07
CA LEU A 696 20.62 -15.73 -8.09
C LEU A 696 20.65 -15.15 -6.67
N THR A 697 20.88 -13.83 -6.55
CA THR A 697 20.97 -13.11 -5.27
C THR A 697 19.88 -13.48 -4.27
N GLY A 698 18.61 -13.38 -4.69
CA GLY A 698 17.48 -13.70 -3.82
C GLY A 698 17.42 -15.17 -3.41
N GLU A 699 17.86 -16.09 -4.27
CA GLU A 699 17.89 -17.53 -3.98
C GLU A 699 18.99 -17.87 -2.97
N VAL A 700 20.16 -17.25 -3.09
CA VAL A 700 21.27 -17.39 -2.13
C VAL A 700 20.81 -16.91 -0.75
N LEU A 701 20.22 -15.70 -0.67
CA LEU A 701 19.75 -15.14 0.60
C LEU A 701 18.71 -16.03 1.26
N ALA A 702 17.74 -16.52 0.49
CA ALA A 702 16.67 -17.35 1.03
C ALA A 702 17.13 -18.71 1.52
N GLN A 703 18.02 -19.37 0.78
CA GLN A 703 18.59 -20.62 1.25
C GLN A 703 19.46 -20.40 2.49
N ALA A 704 20.27 -19.34 2.53
CA ALA A 704 21.09 -19.02 3.70
C ALA A 704 20.21 -18.70 4.94
N TYR A 705 19.16 -17.91 4.78
CA TYR A 705 18.22 -17.56 5.84
C TYR A 705 17.49 -18.78 6.39
N ALA A 706 16.89 -19.61 5.54
CA ALA A 706 16.19 -20.81 6.00
C ALA A 706 17.14 -21.87 6.58
N ARG A 707 18.38 -21.96 6.08
CA ARG A 707 19.42 -22.79 6.69
C ARG A 707 19.80 -22.29 8.08
N SER A 708 19.95 -20.98 8.29
CA SER A 708 20.34 -20.43 9.60
C SER A 708 19.44 -20.93 10.75
N ALA A 709 18.12 -21.02 10.51
CA ALA A 709 17.15 -21.49 11.50
C ALA A 709 17.22 -23.00 11.77
N THR A 710 17.70 -23.78 10.80
CA THR A 710 17.72 -25.26 10.87
C THR A 710 19.05 -25.85 11.37
N THR A 711 20.03 -25.01 11.68
CA THR A 711 21.38 -25.40 12.15
C THR A 711 21.34 -26.37 13.35
N ALA A 712 20.42 -26.17 14.29
CA ALA A 712 20.29 -27.02 15.49
C ALA A 712 19.90 -28.48 15.18
N PHE A 713 19.38 -28.75 13.98
CA PHE A 713 18.95 -30.08 13.52
C PHE A 713 19.91 -30.70 12.51
N ALA A 714 21.03 -30.04 12.20
CA ALA A 714 22.04 -30.56 11.28
C ALA A 714 22.89 -31.66 11.95
N ALA A 715 23.31 -32.66 11.17
CA ALA A 715 24.19 -33.73 11.66
C ALA A 715 25.57 -33.20 12.08
N ASP A 716 26.06 -32.15 11.41
CA ASP A 716 27.27 -31.40 11.76
C ASP A 716 26.94 -29.89 11.80
N PRO A 717 26.51 -29.35 12.96
CA PRO A 717 26.12 -27.96 13.08
C PRO A 717 27.24 -26.95 12.77
N GLY A 718 28.51 -27.32 13.04
CA GLY A 718 29.66 -26.46 12.80
C GLY A 718 29.91 -26.28 11.31
N ARG A 719 29.98 -27.40 10.57
CA ARG A 719 30.07 -27.36 9.10
C ARG A 719 28.88 -26.63 8.48
N TYR A 720 27.67 -26.89 8.98
CA TYR A 720 26.45 -26.29 8.44
C TYR A 720 26.42 -24.76 8.64
N ALA A 721 26.83 -24.27 9.81
CA ALA A 721 26.96 -22.85 10.09
C ALA A 721 28.07 -22.19 9.26
N HIS A 722 29.23 -22.84 9.12
CA HIS A 722 30.35 -22.36 8.32
C HIS A 722 29.98 -22.22 6.82
N GLU A 723 29.29 -23.22 6.26
CA GLU A 723 28.81 -23.14 4.88
C GLU A 723 27.79 -22.00 4.71
N THR A 724 26.84 -21.85 5.63
CA THR A 724 25.83 -20.77 5.59
C THR A 724 26.49 -19.39 5.71
N ALA A 725 27.45 -19.24 6.62
CA ALA A 725 28.27 -18.06 6.78
C ALA A 725 28.95 -17.64 5.47
N ARG A 726 29.59 -18.58 4.78
CA ARG A 726 30.24 -18.31 3.49
C ARG A 726 29.27 -17.78 2.42
N ALA A 727 28.01 -18.24 2.42
CA ALA A 727 27.01 -17.72 1.49
C ALA A 727 26.56 -16.29 1.85
N LEU A 728 26.42 -15.98 3.15
CA LEU A 728 26.11 -14.64 3.64
C LEU A 728 27.25 -13.65 3.36
N ASP A 729 28.50 -14.07 3.63
CA ASP A 729 29.69 -13.26 3.39
C ASP A 729 29.83 -12.94 1.88
N ALA A 730 29.53 -13.90 1.01
CA ALA A 730 29.52 -13.68 -0.45
C ALA A 730 28.47 -12.66 -0.93
N LEU A 731 27.30 -12.60 -0.28
CA LEU A 731 26.28 -11.58 -0.57
C LEU A 731 26.76 -10.18 -0.20
N THR A 732 27.42 -10.04 0.95
CA THR A 732 27.98 -8.77 1.42
C THR A 732 29.14 -8.30 0.54
N GLU A 733 30.05 -9.20 0.15
CA GLU A 733 31.20 -8.87 -0.71
C GLU A 733 30.80 -8.44 -2.13
N ALA A 734 29.64 -8.89 -2.60
CA ALA A 734 29.16 -8.62 -3.96
C ALA A 734 28.53 -7.24 -4.15
N ASP A 735 28.27 -6.48 -3.06
CA ASP A 735 27.62 -5.17 -3.09
C ASP A 735 26.24 -5.19 -3.80
N VAL A 736 25.51 -6.30 -3.62
CA VAL A 736 24.17 -6.54 -4.21
C VAL A 736 23.02 -6.32 -3.23
N LEU A 737 23.35 -6.05 -1.96
CA LEU A 737 22.40 -5.83 -0.88
C LEU A 737 22.06 -4.34 -0.77
N THR A 738 20.82 -4.03 -0.40
CA THR A 738 20.51 -2.65 0.05
C THR A 738 21.09 -2.43 1.45
N GLY A 739 21.14 -1.19 1.94
CA GLY A 739 21.59 -0.94 3.32
C GLY A 739 20.78 -1.70 4.39
N VAL A 740 19.49 -1.97 4.14
CA VAL A 740 18.66 -2.80 5.02
C VAL A 740 18.97 -4.29 4.85
N GLY A 741 19.29 -4.71 3.63
CA GLY A 741 19.77 -6.06 3.34
C GLY A 741 21.11 -6.38 3.99
N GLU A 742 22.04 -5.43 4.04
CA GLU A 742 23.31 -5.57 4.74
C GLU A 742 23.10 -5.80 6.24
N GLU A 743 22.23 -5.00 6.87
CA GLU A 743 21.85 -5.16 8.28
C GLU A 743 21.18 -6.52 8.53
N PHE A 744 20.27 -6.94 7.64
CA PHE A 744 19.61 -8.24 7.72
C PHE A 744 20.60 -9.40 7.63
N VAL A 745 21.48 -9.39 6.62
CA VAL A 745 22.51 -10.42 6.42
C VAL A 745 23.50 -10.45 7.58
N ALA A 746 23.92 -9.28 8.09
CA ALA A 746 24.79 -9.17 9.24
C ALA A 746 24.15 -9.74 10.51
N GLY A 747 22.86 -9.49 10.74
CA GLY A 747 22.13 -10.04 11.88
C GLY A 747 22.02 -11.57 11.82
N ILE A 748 21.69 -12.13 10.64
CA ILE A 748 21.69 -13.59 10.44
C ILE A 748 23.08 -14.16 10.72
N ARG A 749 24.12 -13.51 10.17
CA ARG A 749 25.52 -13.93 10.33
C ARG A 749 25.96 -13.93 11.79
N ALA A 750 25.55 -12.93 12.57
CA ALA A 750 25.83 -12.82 14.00
C ALA A 750 25.10 -13.88 14.83
N GLY A 751 23.94 -14.38 14.35
CA GLY A 751 23.17 -15.44 15.00
C GLY A 751 23.70 -16.86 14.75
N LEU A 752 24.65 -17.04 13.82
CA LEU A 752 25.27 -18.35 13.57
C LEU A 752 26.27 -18.70 14.69
N PRO A 753 26.37 -19.98 15.10
CA PRO A 753 27.35 -20.41 16.08
C PRO A 753 28.78 -20.16 15.55
N ALA A 754 29.66 -19.64 16.41
CA ALA A 754 31.03 -19.32 16.04
C ALA A 754 31.81 -20.59 15.63
N ASP A 755 32.65 -20.47 14.58
CA ASP A 755 33.59 -21.52 14.15
C ASP A 755 34.46 -21.91 15.36
N ARG A 756 34.38 -23.17 15.79
CA ARG A 756 35.24 -23.75 16.82
C ARG A 756 36.45 -24.43 16.21
#